data_AF-A0A661BF83-F1
#
_entry.id   AF-A0A661BF83-F1
#
_cell.length_a   1.000
_cell.length_b   1.000
_cell.length_c   1.000
_cell.angle_alpha   90.00
_cell.angle_beta   90.00
_cell.angle_gamma   90.00
#
_symmetry.space_group_name_H-M   'P 1'
#
loop_
_entity.id
_entity.type
_entity.pdbx_description
1 polymer ?
#
loop_
_entity_poly.entity_id
_entity_poly.type
_entity_poly.pdbx_seq_one_letter_code
_entity_poly.pdbx_strand_id
1 'polypeptide(L)'
;PTQKLDVNGQIRIRGGSPGVGKLLQSDANGVGSWVEPSSISDGDWTVSGSNMYSAVSGNVGIGTTSPSRKLDVVGDLEMSGSGIIYMEGTKNTNRGIEWYYGGLGDRYGLLQQTGGSVKIFGANDYSNTNFAISLAKSDGTFTDLVKVLKNGNVGIGTTSPDQKLDVMGRIRANDPGYPDARYIDIYSSMANYITSTNDLYIRPAGGLVLDPTTSTTGGNIELRAASMIPSVDNVTNLGNSSHEFRNIYIDGTAYVDALNMDGNIDMDGYQIQDMACDGGANDAATCGWISSNYYRRQSNSASVTAGNWYRIASNSGNRANAEFTLRDFISGGGHSTLTFRVGISYNYEGGISFTLLNHSYYSTPTFTKVRVLRKSTYDPQYLEVYVQRSGGVEYSIYDNYQSSGWSPVDWTAGSIPSGYTAREFDVNKLFVVGDYDDRFTINRGGNVGIGTTSPGEKLDINGSLDWTEMYWDSGENIKMRGAGEFSFDFADGDGNDYWHVWDPSHSAILAVRNNGRVGIGTTSPGNKLDVAGTGQFDAINMDGNIDLDGYDIVDVDDIYVNDLYDRGTGSMIEVWDEFDMNGNRIEGLGDPNSGDDAMDRDYADNRYVRSSGNYAMTMSANFCYSPDDISGFSTLSGDDYEVNYDIPFDVKIGGTNYGRIVIGCNGGIIFTNSTSALDISWSNTSLPSSRFSDPFLAPYWDDLVTEGSHIRYGTVGTSPNRTCIVDFECHTYSGSYDVRFQVQIHEGSNLINVKYRDPMDHRANGQYATIGFQMAGGSSAKAYPITYNGKVLDDNRDDSEGWSICPVR
;
A
#
# COMPACT_ATOMS: atom_id res chain seq x y z
N PRO A 1 -64.42 -26.14 53.89
CA PRO A 1 -63.05 -26.24 53.34
C PRO A 1 -62.27 -27.34 54.06
N THR A 2 -62.04 -28.48 53.41
CA THR A 2 -61.10 -29.50 53.91
C THR A 2 -59.66 -28.97 53.91
N GLN A 3 -59.40 -27.84 53.24
CA GLN A 3 -58.17 -27.04 53.31
C GLN A 3 -58.45 -25.53 53.20
N LYS A 4 -57.52 -24.68 53.67
CA LYS A 4 -57.71 -23.23 53.90
C LYS A 4 -57.87 -22.37 52.63
N LEU A 5 -57.55 -22.87 51.44
CA LEU A 5 -57.87 -22.24 50.16
C LEU A 5 -57.90 -23.33 49.07
N ASP A 6 -59.04 -23.48 48.41
CA ASP A 6 -59.25 -24.43 47.29
C ASP A 6 -60.01 -23.66 46.20
N VAL A 7 -59.40 -23.48 45.04
CA VAL A 7 -59.92 -22.61 43.97
C VAL A 7 -59.97 -23.41 42.67
N ASN A 8 -61.20 -23.63 42.18
CA ASN A 8 -61.46 -24.23 40.89
C ASN A 8 -61.50 -23.15 39.80
N GLY A 9 -60.33 -22.65 39.39
CA GLY A 9 -60.19 -21.56 38.41
C GLY A 9 -58.88 -20.78 38.58
N GLN A 10 -58.70 -19.72 37.80
CA GLN A 10 -57.49 -18.88 37.87
C GLN A 10 -57.53 -17.93 39.09
N ILE A 11 -56.42 -17.85 39.83
CA ILE A 11 -56.24 -16.89 40.92
C ILE A 11 -55.48 -15.67 40.38
N ARG A 12 -56.01 -14.46 40.61
CA ARG A 12 -55.37 -13.18 40.24
C ARG A 12 -54.99 -12.43 41.51
N ILE A 13 -53.70 -12.17 41.70
CA ILE A 13 -53.18 -11.41 42.84
C ILE A 13 -52.91 -9.97 42.40
N ARG A 14 -53.49 -9.02 43.14
CA ARG A 14 -53.44 -7.59 42.83
C ARG A 14 -52.63 -6.90 43.93
N GLY A 15 -51.40 -6.50 43.62
CA GLY A 15 -50.45 -5.89 44.58
C GLY A 15 -49.02 -6.38 44.35
N GLY A 16 -48.01 -5.61 44.81
CA GLY A 16 -46.59 -5.98 44.69
C GLY A 16 -45.96 -5.79 43.30
N SER A 17 -46.54 -4.94 42.45
CA SER A 17 -46.10 -4.65 41.07
C SER A 17 -46.04 -5.88 40.13
N PRO A 18 -47.19 -6.57 39.92
CA PRO A 18 -47.29 -7.65 38.95
C PRO A 18 -46.94 -7.14 37.55
N GLY A 19 -46.18 -7.93 36.81
CA GLY A 19 -45.75 -7.63 35.45
C GLY A 19 -45.72 -8.89 34.62
N VAL A 20 -45.84 -8.74 33.30
CA VAL A 20 -45.71 -9.87 32.37
C VAL A 20 -44.31 -10.47 32.57
N GLY A 21 -44.25 -11.78 32.86
CA GLY A 21 -43.00 -12.51 33.08
C GLY A 21 -42.51 -12.58 34.53
N LYS A 22 -43.10 -11.85 35.48
CA LYS A 22 -42.71 -11.92 36.90
C LYS A 22 -43.21 -13.19 37.59
N LEU A 23 -42.42 -13.70 38.54
CA LEU A 23 -42.80 -14.82 39.41
C LEU A 23 -43.27 -14.29 40.76
N LEU A 24 -44.27 -14.94 41.34
CA LEU A 24 -44.68 -14.66 42.71
C LEU A 24 -43.85 -15.50 43.68
N GLN A 25 -42.99 -14.86 44.46
CA GLN A 25 -42.22 -15.49 45.53
C GLN A 25 -42.80 -15.09 46.89
N SER A 26 -42.78 -15.99 47.87
CA SER A 26 -43.12 -15.67 49.26
C SER A 26 -41.86 -15.44 50.07
N ASP A 27 -41.86 -14.41 50.92
CA ASP A 27 -40.86 -14.27 51.97
C ASP A 27 -41.09 -15.27 53.13
N ALA A 28 -40.20 -15.25 54.13
CA ALA A 28 -40.27 -16.12 55.30
C ALA A 28 -41.53 -15.92 56.18
N ASN A 29 -42.28 -14.83 55.96
CA ASN A 29 -43.52 -14.51 56.68
C ASN A 29 -44.79 -14.85 55.88
N GLY A 30 -44.66 -15.41 54.67
CA GLY A 30 -45.80 -15.76 53.83
C GLY A 30 -46.29 -14.62 52.93
N VAL A 31 -45.57 -13.49 52.86
CA VAL A 31 -45.96 -12.34 52.05
C VAL A 31 -45.44 -12.52 50.63
N GLY A 32 -46.37 -12.55 49.66
CA GLY A 32 -46.06 -12.68 48.24
C GLY A 32 -45.58 -11.37 47.63
N SER A 33 -44.44 -11.39 46.94
CA SER A 33 -43.92 -10.29 46.12
C SER A 33 -43.65 -10.77 44.69
N TRP A 34 -43.80 -9.87 43.72
CA TRP A 34 -43.50 -10.18 42.32
C TRP A 34 -42.05 -9.85 42.03
N VAL A 35 -41.27 -10.89 41.76
CA VAL A 35 -39.85 -10.79 41.48
C VAL A 35 -39.59 -11.07 40.01
N GLU A 36 -38.58 -10.40 39.47
CA GLU A 36 -38.08 -10.78 38.15
C GLU A 36 -37.49 -12.19 38.25
N PRO A 37 -37.77 -13.11 37.31
CA PRO A 37 -37.23 -14.46 37.35
C PRO A 37 -35.69 -14.47 37.48
N SER A 38 -35.01 -13.48 36.91
CA SER A 38 -33.55 -13.30 36.98
C SER A 38 -33.01 -12.95 38.37
N SER A 39 -33.88 -12.57 39.32
CA SER A 39 -33.50 -12.21 40.69
C SER A 39 -33.61 -13.37 41.69
N ILE A 40 -34.12 -14.53 41.24
CA ILE A 40 -34.20 -15.75 42.05
C ILE A 40 -32.93 -16.56 41.80
N SER A 41 -32.10 -16.75 42.84
CA SER A 41 -30.93 -17.63 42.75
C SER A 41 -31.37 -19.09 42.62
N ASP A 42 -30.90 -19.79 41.58
CA ASP A 42 -31.15 -21.24 41.42
C ASP A 42 -30.28 -22.10 42.34
N GLY A 43 -29.29 -21.50 43.02
CA GLY A 43 -28.40 -22.16 43.97
C GLY A 43 -27.23 -22.92 43.34
N ASP A 44 -27.26 -23.15 42.03
CA ASP A 44 -26.25 -23.94 41.31
C ASP A 44 -25.25 -23.03 40.59
N TRP A 45 -25.67 -21.84 40.13
CA TRP A 45 -24.82 -20.90 39.40
C TRP A 45 -24.76 -19.53 40.08
N THR A 46 -23.54 -19.01 40.26
CA THR A 46 -23.32 -17.61 40.64
C THR A 46 -22.98 -16.81 39.40
N VAL A 47 -23.78 -15.77 39.11
CA VAL A 47 -23.51 -14.77 38.07
C VAL A 47 -23.02 -13.49 38.75
N SER A 48 -21.83 -13.02 38.39
CA SER A 48 -21.22 -11.81 38.95
C SER A 48 -20.54 -11.00 37.84
N GLY A 49 -21.12 -9.85 37.50
CA GLY A 49 -20.71 -9.08 36.31
C GLY A 49 -20.85 -9.93 35.04
N SER A 50 -19.78 -10.01 34.25
CA SER A 50 -19.72 -10.86 33.05
C SER A 50 -19.29 -12.32 33.32
N ASN A 51 -19.09 -12.71 34.59
CA ASN A 51 -18.63 -14.04 34.97
C ASN A 51 -19.78 -14.94 35.43
N MET A 52 -19.73 -16.22 35.08
CA MET A 52 -20.64 -17.26 35.57
C MET A 52 -19.81 -18.45 36.10
N TYR A 53 -20.08 -18.92 37.32
CA TYR A 53 -19.38 -20.07 37.91
C TYR A 53 -20.30 -20.90 38.83
N SER A 54 -20.02 -22.21 38.94
CA SER A 54 -20.80 -23.13 39.77
C SER A 54 -20.64 -22.80 41.26
N ALA A 55 -21.77 -22.62 41.96
CA ALA A 55 -21.81 -22.35 43.40
C ALA A 55 -21.73 -23.63 44.25
N VAL A 56 -21.90 -24.80 43.63
CA VAL A 56 -21.90 -26.13 44.27
C VAL A 56 -20.69 -26.98 43.85
N SER A 57 -20.30 -27.97 44.68
CA SER A 57 -19.19 -28.91 44.42
C SER A 57 -19.59 -30.06 43.48
N GLY A 58 -20.09 -29.71 42.29
CA GLY A 58 -20.57 -30.65 41.26
C GLY A 58 -19.63 -30.82 40.06
N ASN A 59 -20.11 -31.54 39.06
CA ASN A 59 -19.59 -31.56 37.70
C ASN A 59 -20.60 -30.80 36.81
N VAL A 60 -20.12 -30.03 35.84
CA VAL A 60 -20.96 -29.27 34.91
C VAL A 60 -21.16 -30.08 33.62
N GLY A 61 -22.40 -30.32 33.22
CA GLY A 61 -22.75 -30.92 31.94
C GLY A 61 -23.35 -29.89 30.98
N ILE A 62 -22.83 -29.79 29.76
CA ILE A 62 -23.42 -29.00 28.67
C ILE A 62 -23.88 -30.00 27.59
N GLY A 63 -25.19 -30.13 27.38
CA GLY A 63 -25.74 -31.14 26.48
C GLY A 63 -25.78 -32.57 27.05
N THR A 64 -25.44 -32.78 28.32
CA THR A 64 -25.55 -34.08 29.03
C THR A 64 -26.07 -33.92 30.44
N THR A 65 -26.89 -34.87 30.90
CA THR A 65 -27.43 -34.93 32.26
C THR A 65 -26.62 -35.83 33.20
N SER A 66 -25.54 -36.44 32.71
CA SER A 66 -24.71 -37.36 33.50
C SER A 66 -23.22 -37.09 33.25
N PRO A 67 -22.71 -35.92 33.69
CA PRO A 67 -21.35 -35.50 33.39
C PRO A 67 -20.32 -36.41 34.07
N SER A 68 -19.50 -37.05 33.24
CA SER A 68 -18.46 -38.01 33.66
C SER A 68 -17.15 -37.34 34.09
N ARG A 69 -17.04 -36.02 33.88
CA ARG A 69 -15.90 -35.16 34.19
C ARG A 69 -16.38 -33.82 34.76
N LYS A 70 -15.45 -33.05 35.34
CA LYS A 70 -15.75 -31.75 35.97
C LYS A 70 -16.45 -30.76 35.06
N LEU A 71 -16.13 -30.79 33.77
CA LEU A 71 -16.89 -30.21 32.68
C LEU A 71 -17.03 -31.29 31.60
N ASP A 72 -18.27 -31.61 31.21
CA ASP A 72 -18.59 -32.61 30.18
C ASP A 72 -19.50 -31.95 29.14
N VAL A 73 -18.99 -31.77 27.92
CA VAL A 73 -19.70 -31.09 26.83
C VAL A 73 -19.99 -32.11 25.74
N VAL A 74 -21.27 -32.37 25.48
CA VAL A 74 -21.71 -33.16 24.34
C VAL A 74 -22.06 -32.19 23.21
N GLY A 75 -21.04 -31.82 22.44
CA GLY A 75 -21.11 -30.82 21.36
C GLY A 75 -19.77 -30.10 21.17
N ASP A 76 -19.78 -29.04 20.38
CA ASP A 76 -18.58 -28.21 20.14
C ASP A 76 -18.34 -27.24 21.30
N LEU A 77 -17.07 -27.02 21.62
CA LEU A 77 -16.62 -26.00 22.58
C LEU A 77 -15.77 -24.97 21.85
N GLU A 78 -16.27 -23.74 21.73
CA GLU A 78 -15.56 -22.61 21.12
C GLU A 78 -14.92 -21.72 22.18
N MET A 79 -13.68 -21.29 21.93
CA MET A 79 -13.01 -20.23 22.68
C MET A 79 -12.69 -19.07 21.72
N SER A 80 -13.51 -18.03 21.71
CA SER A 80 -13.32 -16.85 20.86
C SER A 80 -12.33 -15.84 21.47
N GLY A 81 -11.57 -15.12 20.63
CA GLY A 81 -10.54 -14.15 21.07
C GLY A 81 -9.21 -14.82 21.46
N SER A 82 -8.35 -14.12 22.22
CA SER A 82 -7.03 -14.64 22.67
C SER A 82 -7.11 -15.59 23.87
N GLY A 83 -8.00 -16.59 23.81
CA GLY A 83 -8.23 -17.54 24.91
C GLY A 83 -7.17 -18.65 25.01
N ILE A 84 -6.76 -19.02 26.23
CA ILE A 84 -5.84 -20.13 26.51
C ILE A 84 -6.51 -21.07 27.53
N ILE A 85 -6.45 -22.39 27.33
CA ILE A 85 -6.83 -23.38 28.35
C ILE A 85 -5.70 -23.46 29.39
N TYR A 86 -5.89 -22.83 30.55
CA TYR A 86 -4.90 -22.82 31.63
C TYR A 86 -4.99 -24.08 32.50
N MET A 87 -3.87 -24.80 32.69
CA MET A 87 -3.80 -26.05 33.46
C MET A 87 -2.83 -25.92 34.65
N GLU A 88 -3.28 -25.36 35.78
CA GLU A 88 -2.43 -25.04 36.93
C GLU A 88 -2.23 -26.20 37.92
N GLY A 89 -0.99 -26.53 38.30
CA GLY A 89 -0.71 -27.29 39.52
C GLY A 89 0.73 -27.77 39.69
N THR A 90 0.95 -28.75 40.58
CA THR A 90 2.30 -29.16 41.02
C THR A 90 3.15 -29.73 39.88
N LYS A 91 4.41 -29.29 39.77
CA LYS A 91 5.40 -29.77 38.79
C LYS A 91 5.40 -31.31 38.72
N ASN A 92 5.50 -31.87 37.52
CA ASN A 92 5.64 -33.31 37.24
C ASN A 92 4.37 -34.18 37.35
N THR A 93 3.18 -33.62 37.20
CA THR A 93 1.92 -34.38 37.09
C THR A 93 1.45 -34.44 35.63
N ASN A 94 0.91 -35.59 35.19
CA ASN A 94 0.43 -35.74 33.82
C ASN A 94 -0.80 -34.84 33.57
N ARG A 95 -0.65 -33.81 32.74
CA ARG A 95 -1.71 -32.82 32.45
C ARG A 95 -1.70 -32.46 30.99
N GLY A 96 -2.85 -32.41 30.37
CA GLY A 96 -2.93 -32.16 28.94
C GLY A 96 -4.34 -32.20 28.39
N ILE A 97 -4.42 -32.02 27.09
CA ILE A 97 -5.65 -32.19 26.32
C ILE A 97 -5.59 -33.57 25.68
N GLU A 98 -6.60 -34.39 25.95
CA GLU A 98 -6.73 -35.74 25.41
C GLU A 98 -8.08 -35.90 24.70
N TRP A 99 -8.05 -36.60 23.58
CA TRP A 99 -9.21 -37.04 22.82
C TRP A 99 -9.28 -38.56 22.83
N TYR A 100 -10.48 -39.10 22.99
CA TYR A 100 -10.76 -40.53 23.03
C TYR A 100 -11.58 -40.91 21.80
N TYR A 101 -11.13 -41.92 21.06
CA TYR A 101 -11.87 -42.43 19.91
C TYR A 101 -12.12 -43.93 20.11
N GLY A 102 -13.37 -44.39 20.14
CA GLY A 102 -13.69 -45.82 20.24
C GLY A 102 -13.46 -46.51 21.61
N GLY A 103 -13.10 -45.78 22.68
CA GLY A 103 -12.96 -46.32 24.04
C GLY A 103 -11.66 -45.89 24.74
N LEU A 104 -11.37 -46.44 25.92
CA LEU A 104 -10.22 -46.02 26.77
C LEU A 104 -8.82 -46.37 26.22
N GLY A 105 -8.74 -47.20 25.16
CA GLY A 105 -7.49 -47.69 24.57
C GLY A 105 -6.87 -46.76 23.52
N ASP A 106 -7.70 -46.03 22.80
CA ASP A 106 -7.30 -45.16 21.68
C ASP A 106 -7.34 -43.70 22.10
N ARG A 107 -6.16 -43.20 22.50
CA ARG A 107 -5.98 -41.85 23.03
C ARG A 107 -5.08 -41.05 22.11
N TYR A 108 -5.48 -39.83 21.83
CA TYR A 108 -4.68 -38.82 21.14
C TYR A 108 -4.53 -37.63 22.07
N GLY A 109 -3.38 -36.97 22.10
CA GLY A 109 -3.25 -35.83 23.00
C GLY A 109 -1.91 -35.13 23.04
N LEU A 110 -1.94 -34.01 23.75
CA LEU A 110 -0.80 -33.17 24.11
C LEU A 110 -0.78 -33.09 25.64
N LEU A 111 0.20 -33.71 26.30
CA LEU A 111 0.31 -33.69 27.76
C LEU A 111 1.74 -33.42 28.24
N GLN A 112 1.87 -32.70 29.34
CA GLN A 112 3.10 -32.64 30.12
C GLN A 112 3.27 -33.97 30.85
N GLN A 113 4.46 -34.56 30.78
CA GLN A 113 4.83 -35.78 31.50
C GLN A 113 5.53 -35.45 32.83
N THR A 114 5.52 -36.39 33.77
CA THR A 114 6.42 -36.37 34.93
C THR A 114 7.87 -36.16 34.47
N GLY A 115 8.50 -35.07 34.91
CA GLY A 115 9.84 -34.66 34.48
C GLY A 115 9.84 -33.41 33.57
N GLY A 116 8.68 -32.91 33.15
CA GLY A 116 8.54 -31.64 32.44
C GLY A 116 8.58 -31.70 30.92
N SER A 117 8.69 -32.88 30.32
CA SER A 117 8.62 -33.05 28.85
C SER A 117 7.18 -32.91 28.34
N VAL A 118 7.01 -32.35 27.14
CA VAL A 118 5.73 -32.38 26.41
C VAL A 118 5.69 -33.67 25.60
N LYS A 119 4.64 -34.47 25.81
CA LYS A 119 4.35 -35.68 25.06
C LYS A 119 3.25 -35.39 24.05
N ILE A 120 3.52 -35.77 22.80
CA ILE A 120 2.52 -35.86 21.73
C ILE A 120 2.39 -37.33 21.37
N PHE A 121 1.17 -37.86 21.33
CA PHE A 121 0.94 -39.28 21.08
C PHE A 121 -0.40 -39.52 20.38
N GLY A 122 -0.46 -40.63 19.65
CA GLY A 122 -1.68 -41.15 19.06
C GLY A 122 -2.02 -42.56 19.58
N ALA A 123 -3.16 -43.07 19.14
CA ALA A 123 -3.74 -44.34 19.57
C ALA A 123 -2.79 -45.55 19.48
N ASN A 124 -2.86 -46.43 20.50
CA ASN A 124 -2.08 -47.66 20.54
C ASN A 124 -2.64 -48.75 19.61
N ASP A 125 -3.96 -48.89 19.51
CA ASP A 125 -4.59 -50.05 18.86
C ASP A 125 -5.02 -49.78 17.41
N TYR A 126 -5.11 -48.50 17.01
CA TYR A 126 -5.38 -48.14 15.61
C TYR A 126 -4.16 -48.41 14.70
N SER A 127 -4.36 -49.12 13.58
CA SER A 127 -3.26 -49.57 12.71
C SER A 127 -2.55 -48.43 11.97
N ASN A 128 -3.26 -47.32 11.71
CA ASN A 128 -2.78 -46.18 10.94
C ASN A 128 -2.38 -44.96 11.79
N THR A 129 -2.17 -45.14 13.11
CA THR A 129 -1.74 -44.05 13.98
C THR A 129 -0.46 -43.41 13.47
N ASN A 130 -0.50 -42.10 13.24
CA ASN A 130 0.65 -41.30 12.90
C ASN A 130 0.56 -39.95 13.62
N PHE A 131 1.70 -39.27 13.72
CA PHE A 131 1.77 -37.90 14.17
C PHE A 131 2.28 -37.05 13.01
N ALA A 132 1.59 -35.97 12.65
CA ALA A 132 2.03 -35.07 11.61
C ALA A 132 2.02 -33.62 12.06
N ILE A 133 3.01 -32.86 11.58
CA ILE A 133 3.00 -31.40 11.59
C ILE A 133 2.61 -30.96 10.20
N SER A 134 1.45 -30.31 10.08
CA SER A 134 0.85 -30.01 8.79
C SER A 134 0.44 -28.53 8.69
N LEU A 135 0.60 -27.94 7.50
CA LEU A 135 0.12 -26.58 7.22
C LEU A 135 -1.10 -26.64 6.30
N ALA A 136 -2.08 -25.78 6.57
CA ALA A 136 -3.22 -25.58 5.69
C ALA A 136 -2.76 -24.88 4.41
N LYS A 137 -3.24 -25.36 3.27
CA LYS A 137 -3.12 -24.70 1.96
C LYS A 137 -4.28 -23.73 1.77
N SER A 138 -4.14 -22.85 0.77
CA SER A 138 -5.21 -21.93 0.35
C SER A 138 -6.49 -22.63 -0.11
N ASP A 139 -6.42 -23.90 -0.51
CA ASP A 139 -7.57 -24.73 -0.89
C ASP A 139 -8.27 -25.43 0.29
N GLY A 140 -7.83 -25.16 1.53
CA GLY A 140 -8.37 -25.75 2.75
C GLY A 140 -7.86 -27.15 3.07
N THR A 141 -7.00 -27.74 2.24
CA THR A 141 -6.35 -29.04 2.53
C THR A 141 -5.10 -28.85 3.38
N PHE A 142 -4.64 -29.90 4.07
CA PHE A 142 -3.41 -29.87 4.86
C PHE A 142 -2.27 -30.62 4.15
N THR A 143 -1.04 -30.09 4.25
CA THR A 143 0.18 -30.78 3.80
C THR A 143 0.99 -31.22 5.00
N ASP A 144 1.24 -32.52 5.14
CA ASP A 144 2.15 -33.04 6.16
C ASP A 144 3.59 -32.65 5.81
N LEU A 145 4.19 -31.77 6.62
CA LEU A 145 5.59 -31.36 6.48
C LEU A 145 6.53 -32.32 7.21
N VAL A 146 6.11 -32.77 8.39
CA VAL A 146 6.79 -33.83 9.15
C VAL A 146 5.75 -34.86 9.51
N LYS A 147 6.04 -36.14 9.27
CA LYS A 147 5.13 -37.25 9.55
C LYS A 147 5.86 -38.40 10.22
N VAL A 148 5.43 -38.78 11.41
CA VAL A 148 5.93 -39.94 12.15
C VAL A 148 4.89 -41.06 12.04
N LEU A 149 5.28 -42.17 11.42
CA LEU A 149 4.45 -43.36 11.30
C LEU A 149 4.50 -44.21 12.58
N LYS A 150 3.49 -45.06 12.79
CA LYS A 150 3.41 -45.99 13.94
C LYS A 150 4.65 -46.88 14.10
N ASN A 151 5.30 -47.25 13.00
CA ASN A 151 6.53 -48.06 13.00
C ASN A 151 7.79 -47.26 13.42
N GLY A 152 7.63 -45.98 13.75
CA GLY A 152 8.69 -45.07 14.19
C GLY A 152 9.48 -44.43 13.06
N ASN A 153 9.04 -44.56 11.81
CA ASN A 153 9.67 -43.88 10.68
C ASN A 153 9.23 -42.42 10.61
N VAL A 154 10.18 -41.50 10.42
CA VAL A 154 9.95 -40.05 10.33
C VAL A 154 10.16 -39.60 8.89
N GLY A 155 9.12 -39.07 8.25
CA GLY A 155 9.17 -38.41 6.95
C GLY A 155 9.23 -36.90 7.13
N ILE A 156 10.10 -36.20 6.41
CA ILE A 156 10.11 -34.74 6.29
C ILE A 156 9.94 -34.39 4.82
N GLY A 157 8.85 -33.72 4.44
CA GLY A 157 8.47 -33.46 3.05
C GLY A 157 7.94 -34.69 2.28
N THR A 158 7.81 -35.84 2.94
CA THR A 158 7.27 -37.08 2.38
C THR A 158 6.28 -37.72 3.35
N THR A 159 5.17 -38.23 2.82
CA THR A 159 4.13 -38.92 3.61
C THR A 159 4.35 -40.42 3.74
N SER A 160 5.36 -40.98 3.06
CA SER A 160 5.60 -42.42 2.96
C SER A 160 7.06 -42.78 3.23
N PRO A 161 7.61 -42.46 4.42
CA PRO A 161 9.00 -42.74 4.76
C PRO A 161 9.28 -44.25 4.79
N ASP A 162 10.18 -44.72 3.94
CA ASP A 162 10.63 -46.11 3.88
C ASP A 162 11.79 -46.40 4.86
N GLN A 163 12.48 -45.36 5.32
CA GLN A 163 13.54 -45.40 6.33
C GLN A 163 13.13 -44.77 7.67
N LYS A 164 13.97 -44.96 8.71
CA LYS A 164 13.74 -44.37 10.03
C LYS A 164 13.67 -42.85 10.01
N LEU A 165 14.45 -42.22 9.13
CA LEU A 165 14.35 -40.81 8.79
C LEU A 165 14.46 -40.69 7.26
N ASP A 166 13.39 -40.25 6.61
CA ASP A 166 13.33 -39.99 5.17
C ASP A 166 13.01 -38.51 4.96
N VAL A 167 13.88 -37.78 4.25
CA VAL A 167 13.74 -36.34 4.02
C VAL A 167 13.70 -36.08 2.52
N MET A 168 12.54 -35.68 2.02
CA MET A 168 12.38 -35.23 0.64
C MET A 168 12.80 -33.75 0.52
N GLY A 169 14.11 -33.52 0.55
CA GLY A 169 14.71 -32.18 0.49
C GLY A 169 16.17 -32.15 0.91
N ARG A 170 16.75 -30.94 1.03
CA ARG A 170 18.12 -30.74 1.53
C ARG A 170 18.13 -30.71 3.06
N ILE A 171 19.06 -31.43 3.69
CA ILE A 171 19.25 -31.43 5.15
C ILE A 171 20.46 -30.54 5.50
N ARG A 172 20.29 -29.61 6.44
CA ARG A 172 21.38 -28.84 7.04
C ARG A 172 21.54 -29.23 8.50
N ALA A 173 22.63 -29.91 8.85
CA ALA A 173 22.99 -30.25 10.23
C ALA A 173 24.07 -29.28 10.72
N ASN A 174 23.75 -28.45 11.72
CA ASN A 174 24.69 -27.54 12.39
C ASN A 174 24.67 -27.83 13.90
N ASP A 175 25.82 -27.94 14.56
CA ASP A 175 25.93 -27.98 16.03
C ASP A 175 26.23 -26.57 16.57
N PRO A 176 25.39 -25.96 17.43
CA PRO A 176 25.63 -24.64 18.00
C PRO A 176 26.89 -24.52 18.85
N GLY A 177 27.42 -25.62 19.41
CA GLY A 177 28.66 -25.65 20.19
C GLY A 177 29.93 -25.63 19.35
N TYR A 178 29.80 -25.95 18.05
CA TYR A 178 30.88 -25.98 17.07
C TYR A 178 30.38 -25.39 15.74
N PRO A 179 30.34 -24.04 15.62
CA PRO A 179 29.72 -23.36 14.48
C PRO A 179 30.34 -23.69 13.11
N ASP A 180 31.56 -24.24 13.10
CA ASP A 180 32.29 -24.65 11.90
C ASP A 180 32.20 -26.17 11.61
N ALA A 181 31.55 -26.94 12.48
CA ALA A 181 31.42 -28.38 12.34
C ALA A 181 30.07 -28.76 11.72
N ARG A 182 30.09 -29.19 10.45
CA ARG A 182 28.93 -29.80 9.77
C ARG A 182 29.01 -31.32 9.87
N TYR A 183 28.85 -31.87 11.06
CA TYR A 183 28.80 -33.33 11.23
C TYR A 183 27.39 -33.85 10.95
N ILE A 184 27.29 -34.89 10.13
CA ILE A 184 26.24 -35.89 10.28
C ILE A 184 26.83 -36.96 11.20
N ASP A 185 26.63 -36.81 12.51
CA ASP A 185 27.03 -37.84 13.46
C ASP A 185 26.08 -39.04 13.36
N ILE A 186 26.49 -40.08 12.65
CA ILE A 186 25.78 -41.36 12.62
C ILE A 186 26.20 -42.16 13.86
N TYR A 187 25.59 -41.84 15.01
CA TYR A 187 25.77 -42.62 16.24
C TYR A 187 25.09 -43.98 16.12
N SER A 188 25.87 -45.04 15.92
CA SER A 188 25.45 -46.41 16.16
C SER A 188 25.88 -46.82 17.56
N SER A 189 24.94 -47.28 18.40
CA SER A 189 25.22 -47.72 19.78
C SER A 189 25.96 -49.05 19.88
N MET A 190 26.38 -49.63 18.75
CA MET A 190 27.23 -50.80 18.69
C MET A 190 28.58 -50.40 18.13
N ALA A 191 29.63 -50.62 18.92
CA ALA A 191 31.02 -50.52 18.48
C ALA A 191 31.25 -51.50 17.34
N ASN A 192 31.03 -51.06 16.11
CA ASN A 192 31.43 -51.75 14.90
C ASN A 192 31.76 -50.68 13.87
N TYR A 193 32.96 -50.81 13.32
CA TYR A 193 33.36 -50.26 12.03
C TYR A 193 32.19 -50.35 11.03
N ILE A 194 32.10 -49.40 10.12
CA ILE A 194 31.26 -49.50 8.91
C ILE A 194 31.73 -50.78 8.19
N THR A 195 31.10 -51.91 8.50
CA THR A 195 31.40 -53.21 7.91
C THR A 195 30.68 -53.29 6.57
N SER A 196 31.30 -53.99 5.63
CA SER A 196 31.05 -54.07 4.18
C SER A 196 29.65 -54.52 3.71
N THR A 197 28.61 -54.34 4.50
CA THR A 197 27.22 -54.65 4.15
C THR A 197 26.28 -53.46 4.26
N ASN A 198 26.71 -52.36 4.90
CA ASN A 198 25.97 -51.10 4.92
C ASN A 198 26.84 -50.00 4.32
N ASP A 199 26.89 -49.96 2.99
CA ASP A 199 27.54 -48.87 2.27
C ASP A 199 26.86 -47.54 2.63
N LEU A 200 27.63 -46.57 3.14
CA LEU A 200 27.22 -45.16 3.16
C LEU A 200 27.13 -44.70 1.71
N TYR A 201 25.93 -44.83 1.14
CA TYR A 201 25.70 -44.62 -0.27
C TYR A 201 25.41 -43.15 -0.55
N ILE A 202 26.46 -42.32 -0.49
CA ILE A 202 26.40 -40.94 -0.97
C ILE A 202 26.40 -41.06 -2.50
N ARG A 203 25.22 -40.88 -3.13
CA ARG A 203 25.09 -40.61 -4.57
C ARG A 203 25.04 -39.10 -4.79
N PRO A 204 26.16 -38.38 -4.74
CA PRO A 204 26.17 -37.00 -5.20
C PRO A 204 26.01 -37.07 -6.73
N ALA A 205 25.13 -36.26 -7.29
CA ALA A 205 25.05 -36.07 -8.73
C ALA A 205 26.36 -35.46 -9.34
N GLY A 206 27.41 -35.22 -8.53
CA GLY A 206 28.67 -34.57 -8.90
C GLY A 206 29.91 -34.93 -8.06
N GLY A 207 30.07 -36.18 -7.62
CA GLY A 207 31.27 -36.64 -6.90
C GLY A 207 31.29 -36.34 -5.39
N LEU A 208 31.94 -37.21 -4.62
CA LEU A 208 32.07 -37.11 -3.16
C LEU A 208 33.22 -36.16 -2.82
N VAL A 209 32.90 -34.92 -2.41
CA VAL A 209 33.89 -34.03 -1.81
C VAL A 209 34.06 -34.44 -0.36
N LEU A 210 35.25 -34.94 -0.07
CA LEU A 210 35.61 -35.49 1.21
C LEU A 210 36.62 -34.51 1.76
N ASP A 211 36.12 -33.51 2.48
CA ASP A 211 36.92 -32.42 3.02
C ASP A 211 37.75 -32.95 4.20
N PRO A 212 39.08 -33.13 4.06
CA PRO A 212 39.90 -33.62 5.15
C PRO A 212 40.14 -32.55 6.23
N THR A 213 39.64 -31.31 6.07
CA THR A 213 40.04 -30.18 6.90
C THR A 213 39.26 -30.00 8.21
N THR A 214 38.23 -30.79 8.52
CA THR A 214 37.53 -30.68 9.82
C THR A 214 37.49 -31.94 10.68
N SER A 215 38.10 -33.06 10.27
CA SER A 215 38.17 -34.28 11.11
C SER A 215 39.35 -34.20 12.09
N THR A 216 39.15 -33.58 13.25
CA THR A 216 40.19 -33.41 14.29
C THR A 216 40.34 -34.61 15.23
N THR A 217 39.67 -35.73 15.02
CA THR A 217 39.88 -36.92 15.85
C THR A 217 39.59 -38.23 15.14
N GLY A 218 40.66 -38.89 14.67
CA GLY A 218 40.81 -40.35 14.69
C GLY A 218 39.81 -41.20 13.90
N GLY A 219 38.91 -40.61 13.13
CA GLY A 219 38.08 -41.33 12.18
C GLY A 219 38.86 -41.54 10.89
N ASN A 220 39.32 -42.76 10.64
CA ASN A 220 39.65 -43.16 9.28
C ASN A 220 38.40 -42.96 8.42
N ILE A 221 38.40 -41.95 7.56
CA ILE A 221 37.50 -41.98 6.41
C ILE A 221 38.13 -42.95 5.43
N GLU A 222 37.53 -44.13 5.27
CA GLU A 222 37.79 -44.97 4.10
C GLU A 222 37.23 -44.22 2.88
N LEU A 223 38.11 -43.42 2.28
CA LEU A 223 37.88 -42.76 1.02
C LEU A 223 37.88 -43.82 -0.08
N ARG A 224 36.70 -44.33 -0.45
CA ARG A 224 36.51 -44.93 -1.78
C ARG A 224 36.46 -43.83 -2.86
N ALA A 225 37.39 -42.87 -2.82
CA ALA A 225 37.60 -41.93 -3.92
C ALA A 225 39.09 -41.69 -4.17
N ALA A 226 39.48 -42.02 -5.41
CA ALA A 226 40.59 -41.62 -6.28
C ALA A 226 42.01 -41.22 -5.76
N SER A 227 42.22 -40.60 -4.59
CA SER A 227 43.56 -40.05 -4.23
C SER A 227 43.92 -40.20 -2.73
N MET A 228 45.11 -40.73 -2.44
CA MET A 228 45.66 -40.99 -1.09
C MET A 228 46.99 -40.24 -0.91
N ILE A 229 47.15 -39.48 0.19
CA ILE A 229 48.39 -38.75 0.51
C ILE A 229 48.98 -39.28 1.84
N PRO A 230 50.21 -39.85 1.83
CA PRO A 230 50.87 -40.39 3.03
C PRO A 230 51.30 -39.32 4.04
N SER A 231 51.21 -39.63 5.34
CA SER A 231 51.60 -38.73 6.43
C SER A 231 53.05 -38.88 6.92
N VAL A 232 53.80 -39.86 6.41
CA VAL A 232 55.25 -40.01 6.65
C VAL A 232 55.88 -40.75 5.48
N ASP A 233 57.14 -40.43 5.22
CA ASP A 233 57.92 -41.01 4.15
C ASP A 233 58.22 -42.51 4.40
N ASN A 234 58.20 -43.33 3.35
CA ASN A 234 58.53 -44.77 3.35
C ASN A 234 57.62 -45.77 4.10
N VAL A 235 56.36 -45.40 4.41
CA VAL A 235 55.45 -46.28 5.18
C VAL A 235 54.13 -46.65 4.49
N THR A 236 53.77 -46.00 3.38
CA THR A 236 52.49 -46.26 2.70
C THR A 236 52.68 -47.19 1.51
N ASN A 237 52.38 -48.47 1.74
CA ASN A 237 52.22 -49.42 0.66
C ASN A 237 50.81 -49.26 0.05
N LEU A 238 50.73 -48.84 -1.22
CA LEU A 238 49.45 -48.66 -1.91
C LEU A 238 48.77 -50.02 -2.18
N GLY A 239 49.48 -51.17 -2.29
CA GLY A 239 48.87 -52.50 -2.46
C GLY A 239 49.80 -53.75 -2.43
N ASN A 240 49.22 -54.95 -2.59
CA ASN A 240 49.91 -56.26 -2.59
C ASN A 240 50.25 -56.72 -4.02
N SER A 241 51.37 -57.45 -4.20
CA SER A 241 51.88 -58.02 -5.47
C SER A 241 50.92 -58.89 -6.31
N SER A 242 49.71 -59.19 -5.84
CA SER A 242 48.66 -59.90 -6.60
C SER A 242 47.59 -58.96 -7.20
N HIS A 243 47.66 -57.65 -6.93
CA HIS A 243 46.70 -56.64 -7.39
C HIS A 243 47.43 -55.40 -7.91
N GLU A 244 47.12 -55.02 -9.15
CA GLU A 244 47.75 -53.91 -9.88
C GLU A 244 46.95 -52.61 -9.70
N PHE A 245 47.65 -51.48 -9.55
CA PHE A 245 47.04 -50.15 -9.65
C PHE A 245 46.89 -49.78 -11.13
N ARG A 246 45.65 -49.59 -11.60
CA ARG A 246 45.38 -49.20 -12.99
C ARG A 246 45.79 -47.76 -13.30
N ASN A 247 45.53 -46.84 -12.35
CA ASN A 247 45.93 -45.44 -12.40
C ASN A 247 46.36 -45.01 -10.98
N ILE A 248 47.48 -44.30 -10.87
CA ILE A 248 47.92 -43.61 -9.65
C ILE A 248 48.08 -42.14 -10.04
N TYR A 249 47.19 -41.28 -9.51
CA TYR A 249 47.28 -39.83 -9.69
C TYR A 249 47.97 -39.21 -8.47
N ILE A 250 49.07 -38.50 -8.70
CA ILE A 250 49.89 -37.85 -7.66
C ILE A 250 49.83 -36.36 -7.92
N ASP A 251 49.16 -35.64 -7.03
CA ASP A 251 49.08 -34.19 -7.06
C ASP A 251 50.17 -33.62 -6.13
N GLY A 252 51.37 -33.43 -6.70
CA GLY A 252 52.55 -32.95 -6.01
C GLY A 252 53.82 -33.72 -6.39
N THR A 253 54.96 -33.34 -5.80
CA THR A 253 56.21 -34.09 -5.97
C THR A 253 56.16 -35.38 -5.15
N ALA A 254 56.07 -36.52 -5.83
CA ALA A 254 56.29 -37.81 -5.19
C ALA A 254 57.77 -38.20 -5.27
N TYR A 255 58.38 -38.43 -4.11
CA TYR A 255 59.68 -39.05 -4.01
C TYR A 255 59.48 -40.56 -4.13
N VAL A 256 59.64 -41.06 -5.36
CA VAL A 256 59.46 -42.49 -5.69
C VAL A 256 60.84 -43.14 -5.67
N ASP A 257 61.14 -43.84 -4.57
CA ASP A 257 62.46 -44.48 -4.36
C ASP A 257 62.81 -45.52 -5.44
N ALA A 258 61.82 -46.22 -5.99
CA ALA A 258 62.00 -47.11 -7.13
C ALA A 258 60.70 -47.25 -7.94
N LEU A 259 60.78 -47.01 -9.26
CA LEU A 259 59.71 -47.27 -10.21
C LEU A 259 60.14 -48.45 -11.11
N ASN A 260 59.62 -49.65 -10.85
CA ASN A 260 59.94 -50.85 -11.64
C ASN A 260 58.77 -51.17 -12.59
N MET A 261 58.98 -51.00 -13.90
CA MET A 261 57.92 -51.16 -14.93
C MET A 261 58.37 -52.13 -16.01
N ASP A 262 57.56 -53.15 -16.31
CA ASP A 262 57.82 -54.15 -17.36
C ASP A 262 57.17 -53.77 -18.73
N GLY A 263 56.85 -52.49 -18.98
CA GLY A 263 56.18 -52.01 -20.21
C GLY A 263 56.27 -50.49 -20.46
N ASN A 264 55.71 -50.02 -21.59
CA ASN A 264 55.69 -48.61 -21.98
C ASN A 264 54.77 -47.76 -21.07
N ILE A 265 55.21 -46.54 -20.75
CA ILE A 265 54.38 -45.50 -20.13
C ILE A 265 53.53 -44.87 -21.23
N ASP A 266 52.22 -45.13 -21.22
CA ASP A 266 51.25 -44.39 -22.03
C ASP A 266 50.91 -43.09 -21.31
N MET A 267 51.26 -41.95 -21.93
CA MET A 267 51.09 -40.63 -21.33
C MET A 267 49.82 -39.91 -21.81
N ASP A 268 49.05 -40.49 -22.76
CA ASP A 268 47.82 -39.91 -23.36
C ASP A 268 47.86 -38.36 -23.57
N GLY A 269 49.06 -37.81 -23.84
CA GLY A 269 49.29 -36.39 -24.15
C GLY A 269 49.85 -35.44 -23.07
N TYR A 270 50.19 -35.84 -21.84
CA TYR A 270 50.52 -34.87 -20.76
C TYR A 270 51.94 -34.96 -20.18
N GLN A 271 52.55 -33.79 -19.92
CA GLN A 271 54.01 -33.58 -19.92
C GLN A 271 54.66 -33.74 -18.54
N ILE A 272 55.72 -34.56 -18.44
CA ILE A 272 56.69 -34.52 -17.35
C ILE A 272 57.57 -33.28 -17.56
N GLN A 273 57.50 -32.33 -16.64
CA GLN A 273 58.34 -31.14 -16.66
C GLN A 273 59.63 -31.41 -15.84
N ASP A 274 60.76 -30.88 -16.32
CA ASP A 274 62.11 -31.00 -15.75
C ASP A 274 62.81 -32.36 -15.89
N MET A 275 62.74 -32.98 -17.08
CA MET A 275 63.86 -33.82 -17.51
C MET A 275 65.01 -32.91 -17.96
N ALA A 276 65.89 -32.55 -17.03
CA ALA A 276 67.13 -31.86 -17.35
C ALA A 276 68.06 -32.81 -18.13
N CYS A 277 68.08 -32.68 -19.46
CA CYS A 277 69.14 -33.22 -20.30
C CYS A 277 70.20 -32.12 -20.50
N ASP A 278 71.37 -32.32 -19.91
CA ASP A 278 72.51 -31.40 -19.99
C ASP A 278 72.94 -31.18 -21.46
N GLY A 279 72.71 -29.96 -21.95
CA GLY A 279 72.89 -29.57 -23.34
C GLY A 279 74.34 -29.28 -23.67
N GLY A 280 75.11 -30.33 -23.99
CA GLY A 280 76.35 -30.23 -24.76
C GLY A 280 76.05 -30.23 -26.26
N ALA A 281 76.54 -29.22 -26.98
CA ALA A 281 76.43 -29.13 -28.43
C ALA A 281 76.93 -30.42 -29.11
N ASN A 282 76.05 -31.07 -29.91
CA ASN A 282 76.35 -31.85 -31.13
C ASN A 282 75.52 -33.13 -31.39
N ASP A 283 74.48 -33.48 -30.62
CA ASP A 283 73.69 -34.70 -30.89
C ASP A 283 72.18 -34.46 -31.07
N ALA A 284 71.82 -33.66 -32.08
CA ALA A 284 70.42 -33.40 -32.46
C ALA A 284 69.73 -34.54 -33.25
N ALA A 285 70.29 -35.77 -33.29
CA ALA A 285 69.94 -36.75 -34.33
C ALA A 285 69.00 -37.91 -33.95
N THR A 286 68.61 -38.12 -32.68
CA THR A 286 67.81 -39.32 -32.30
C THR A 286 66.48 -39.04 -31.60
N CYS A 287 65.98 -37.81 -31.62
CA CYS A 287 64.63 -37.48 -31.14
C CYS A 287 63.74 -36.93 -32.27
N GLY A 288 63.83 -37.56 -33.45
CA GLY A 288 62.84 -37.45 -34.53
C GLY A 288 61.92 -38.66 -34.47
N TRP A 289 60.66 -38.50 -34.90
CA TRP A 289 59.65 -39.57 -35.08
C TRP A 289 58.62 -39.82 -33.96
N ILE A 290 58.13 -38.77 -33.28
CA ILE A 290 56.75 -38.78 -32.76
C ILE A 290 55.96 -37.71 -33.51
N SER A 291 54.91 -38.17 -34.19
CA SER A 291 54.20 -37.49 -35.27
C SER A 291 53.24 -36.38 -34.81
N SER A 292 53.35 -35.22 -35.46
CA SER A 292 52.26 -34.33 -35.93
C SER A 292 51.08 -34.06 -34.98
N ASN A 293 51.19 -33.01 -34.17
CA ASN A 293 50.18 -31.92 -34.04
C ASN A 293 50.41 -30.97 -32.85
N TYR A 294 51.45 -31.16 -32.03
CA TYR A 294 51.89 -30.13 -31.08
C TYR A 294 53.37 -29.81 -31.33
N TYR A 295 53.61 -28.87 -32.24
CA TYR A 295 54.95 -28.35 -32.48
C TYR A 295 55.39 -27.48 -31.30
N ARG A 296 56.50 -27.93 -30.70
CA ARG A 296 57.52 -27.19 -29.94
C ARG A 296 57.32 -25.68 -29.83
N ARG A 297 57.47 -25.19 -28.59
CA ARG A 297 57.97 -23.85 -28.26
C ARG A 297 59.17 -23.50 -29.16
N GLN A 298 58.93 -22.78 -30.26
CA GLN A 298 59.98 -22.15 -31.06
C GLN A 298 60.25 -20.79 -30.42
N SER A 299 61.18 -20.78 -29.46
CA SER A 299 61.56 -19.57 -28.73
C SER A 299 62.75 -18.91 -29.42
N ASN A 300 62.56 -17.71 -29.95
CA ASN A 300 63.63 -16.93 -30.56
C ASN A 300 63.90 -15.69 -29.70
N SER A 301 65.16 -15.49 -29.33
CA SER A 301 65.60 -14.33 -28.55
C SER A 301 66.56 -13.46 -29.34
N ALA A 302 66.53 -12.16 -29.08
CA ALA A 302 67.42 -11.19 -29.71
C ALA A 302 67.62 -9.96 -28.82
N SER A 303 68.60 -9.13 -29.17
CA SER A 303 68.73 -7.78 -28.64
C SER A 303 68.14 -6.80 -29.65
N VAL A 304 67.20 -5.96 -29.19
CA VAL A 304 66.48 -5.00 -30.04
C VAL A 304 66.78 -3.55 -29.63
N THR A 305 66.49 -2.62 -30.53
CA THR A 305 66.64 -1.18 -30.33
C THR A 305 65.27 -0.51 -30.31
N ALA A 306 65.01 0.32 -29.30
CA ALA A 306 63.80 1.10 -29.15
C ALA A 306 63.45 1.91 -30.41
N GLY A 307 62.15 2.04 -30.69
CA GLY A 307 61.62 2.84 -31.79
C GLY A 307 61.53 2.11 -33.13
N ASN A 308 61.74 0.79 -33.16
CA ASN A 308 61.82 0.02 -34.40
C ASN A 308 60.76 -1.09 -34.47
N TRP A 309 60.42 -1.48 -35.69
CA TRP A 309 59.64 -2.68 -35.98
C TRP A 309 60.58 -3.87 -36.13
N TYR A 310 60.13 -5.05 -35.68
CA TYR A 310 60.85 -6.31 -35.79
C TYR A 310 59.93 -7.40 -36.30
N ARG A 311 60.36 -8.12 -37.33
CA ARG A 311 59.64 -9.25 -37.91
C ARG A 311 59.94 -10.52 -37.11
N ILE A 312 58.86 -11.15 -36.63
CA ILE A 312 58.90 -12.32 -35.77
C ILE A 312 58.28 -13.56 -36.41
N ALA A 313 57.49 -13.39 -37.48
CA ALA A 313 57.00 -14.52 -38.26
C ALA A 313 56.72 -14.14 -39.71
N SER A 314 56.68 -15.15 -40.57
CA SER A 314 56.28 -15.05 -41.97
C SER A 314 55.34 -16.19 -42.35
N ASN A 315 54.52 -15.99 -43.38
CA ASN A 315 53.74 -17.05 -43.99
C ASN A 315 53.87 -16.94 -45.52
N SER A 316 53.81 -18.06 -46.24
CA SER A 316 54.01 -18.08 -47.69
C SER A 316 52.81 -17.58 -48.51
N GLY A 317 51.77 -17.03 -47.87
CA GLY A 317 50.56 -16.50 -48.52
C GLY A 317 49.33 -17.40 -48.39
N ASN A 318 49.39 -18.42 -47.56
CA ASN A 318 48.30 -19.33 -47.25
C ASN A 318 47.46 -18.83 -46.06
N ARG A 319 46.61 -19.71 -45.53
CA ARG A 319 45.95 -19.51 -44.24
C ARG A 319 46.99 -19.68 -43.12
N ALA A 320 46.88 -18.88 -42.07
CA ALA A 320 47.69 -19.03 -40.87
C ALA A 320 46.87 -18.56 -39.65
N ASN A 321 47.03 -19.25 -38.53
CA ASN A 321 46.46 -18.87 -37.24
C ASN A 321 47.36 -19.43 -36.14
N ALA A 322 47.90 -18.55 -35.30
CA ALA A 322 48.76 -18.94 -34.19
C ALA A 322 48.72 -17.92 -33.06
N GLU A 323 49.11 -18.37 -31.87
CA GLU A 323 49.33 -17.55 -30.70
C GLU A 323 50.82 -17.22 -30.54
N PHE A 324 51.11 -15.99 -30.15
CA PHE A 324 52.46 -15.46 -29.96
C PHE A 324 52.56 -14.93 -28.54
N THR A 325 53.55 -15.41 -27.78
CA THR A 325 53.89 -14.87 -26.45
C THR A 325 55.28 -14.25 -26.50
N LEU A 326 55.38 -12.98 -26.17
CA LEU A 326 56.58 -12.16 -26.15
C LEU A 326 56.93 -11.80 -24.72
N ARG A 327 58.23 -11.68 -24.43
CA ARG A 327 58.76 -11.26 -23.14
C ARG A 327 60.02 -10.41 -23.34
N ASP A 328 60.21 -9.42 -22.48
CA ASP A 328 61.48 -8.72 -22.37
C ASP A 328 62.34 -9.20 -21.17
N PHE A 329 63.65 -8.99 -21.28
CA PHE A 329 64.66 -9.20 -20.25
C PHE A 329 65.40 -7.89 -19.93
N ILE A 330 64.73 -6.75 -20.11
CA ILE A 330 65.36 -5.44 -20.05
C ILE A 330 65.32 -4.92 -18.60
N SER A 331 66.50 -4.78 -17.98
CA SER A 331 66.65 -4.23 -16.63
C SER A 331 66.19 -2.76 -16.54
N GLY A 332 65.89 -2.28 -15.33
CA GLY A 332 65.51 -0.88 -15.09
C GLY A 332 64.00 -0.61 -15.01
N GLY A 333 63.18 -1.60 -14.63
CA GLY A 333 61.80 -1.35 -14.17
C GLY A 333 60.73 -1.21 -15.28
N GLY A 334 60.91 -1.85 -16.43
CA GLY A 334 59.97 -1.81 -17.56
C GLY A 334 59.45 -3.18 -18.04
N HIS A 335 59.57 -4.23 -17.22
CA HIS A 335 59.35 -5.62 -17.67
C HIS A 335 57.98 -5.82 -18.30
N SER A 336 57.95 -6.32 -19.53
CA SER A 336 56.74 -6.52 -20.33
C SER A 336 56.60 -7.96 -20.82
N THR A 337 55.39 -8.49 -20.76
CA THR A 337 54.96 -9.74 -21.39
C THR A 337 53.72 -9.48 -22.22
N LEU A 338 53.70 -9.94 -23.46
CA LEU A 338 52.61 -9.73 -24.41
C LEU A 338 52.21 -11.06 -25.06
N THR A 339 50.96 -11.48 -24.94
CA THR A 339 50.41 -12.64 -25.63
C THR A 339 49.25 -12.22 -26.53
N PHE A 340 49.28 -12.62 -27.79
CA PHE A 340 48.20 -12.38 -28.75
C PHE A 340 48.04 -13.54 -29.73
N ARG A 341 46.85 -13.70 -30.29
CA ARG A 341 46.56 -14.60 -31.40
C ARG A 341 46.35 -13.79 -32.68
N VAL A 342 46.92 -14.25 -33.79
CA VAL A 342 46.76 -13.61 -35.08
C VAL A 342 46.46 -14.63 -36.17
N GLY A 343 45.39 -14.36 -36.91
CA GLY A 343 44.89 -15.18 -38.00
C GLY A 343 44.80 -14.40 -39.30
N ILE A 344 44.99 -15.09 -40.43
CA ILE A 344 44.84 -14.53 -41.77
C ILE A 344 44.44 -15.64 -42.75
N SER A 345 43.57 -15.32 -43.72
CA SER A 345 43.13 -16.23 -44.78
C SER A 345 43.51 -15.66 -46.16
N TYR A 346 44.53 -16.23 -46.81
CA TYR A 346 44.94 -15.92 -48.20
C TYR A 346 45.12 -14.43 -48.56
N ASN A 347 45.63 -13.60 -47.64
CA ASN A 347 45.72 -12.13 -47.80
C ASN A 347 44.38 -11.40 -47.99
N TYR A 348 43.25 -12.05 -47.70
CA TYR A 348 41.96 -11.38 -47.66
C TYR A 348 41.91 -10.44 -46.46
N GLU A 349 41.72 -9.16 -46.74
CA GLU A 349 41.87 -8.11 -45.74
C GLU A 349 40.87 -8.22 -44.59
N GLY A 350 39.60 -8.49 -44.91
CA GLY A 350 38.58 -8.76 -43.89
C GLY A 350 38.64 -10.17 -43.28
N GLY A 351 39.66 -10.94 -43.65
CA GLY A 351 39.98 -12.24 -43.06
C GLY A 351 41.12 -12.18 -42.04
N ILE A 352 41.66 -10.99 -41.74
CA ILE A 352 42.66 -10.84 -40.68
C ILE A 352 41.94 -10.72 -39.35
N SER A 353 42.29 -11.58 -38.41
CA SER A 353 41.85 -11.52 -37.02
C SER A 353 43.04 -11.29 -36.11
N PHE A 354 42.84 -10.47 -35.09
CA PHE A 354 43.81 -10.25 -34.01
C PHE A 354 43.06 -10.30 -32.68
N THR A 355 43.62 -10.99 -31.71
CA THR A 355 43.06 -11.06 -30.36
C THR A 355 44.19 -10.90 -29.37
N LEU A 356 44.17 -9.82 -28.60
CA LEU A 356 45.07 -9.67 -27.47
C LEU A 356 44.61 -10.58 -26.33
N LEU A 357 45.49 -11.45 -25.85
CA LEU A 357 45.19 -12.42 -24.79
C LEU A 357 45.79 -11.98 -23.45
N ASN A 358 46.97 -11.36 -23.48
CA ASN A 358 47.62 -10.80 -22.30
C ASN A 358 48.52 -9.64 -22.71
N HIS A 359 48.58 -8.59 -21.91
CA HIS A 359 49.68 -7.63 -21.96
C HIS A 359 49.96 -7.07 -20.57
N SER A 360 50.94 -7.64 -19.89
CA SER A 360 51.38 -7.22 -18.55
C SER A 360 52.68 -6.44 -18.67
N TYR A 361 52.78 -5.30 -17.98
CA TYR A 361 54.04 -4.59 -17.86
C TYR A 361 54.15 -3.75 -16.57
N TYR A 362 55.38 -3.48 -16.13
CA TYR A 362 55.67 -2.53 -15.06
C TYR A 362 56.16 -1.19 -15.65
N SER A 363 55.52 -0.07 -15.30
CA SER A 363 55.81 1.31 -15.76
C SER A 363 55.71 1.60 -17.28
N THR A 364 56.65 1.13 -18.10
CA THR A 364 56.79 1.48 -19.53
C THR A 364 56.77 0.22 -20.39
N PRO A 365 55.77 0.02 -21.28
CA PRO A 365 55.67 -1.18 -22.09
C PRO A 365 56.81 -1.28 -23.13
N THR A 366 57.37 -2.46 -23.28
CA THR A 366 58.37 -2.76 -24.31
C THR A 366 57.72 -3.01 -25.66
N PHE A 367 56.54 -3.63 -25.71
CA PHE A 367 55.82 -3.95 -26.95
C PHE A 367 54.55 -3.11 -27.01
N THR A 368 54.37 -2.26 -28.02
CA THR A 368 53.19 -1.35 -28.04
C THR A 368 52.32 -1.47 -29.27
N LYS A 369 52.83 -2.07 -30.35
CA LYS A 369 52.03 -2.36 -31.53
C LYS A 369 52.44 -3.67 -32.17
N VAL A 370 51.49 -4.29 -32.87
CA VAL A 370 51.71 -5.44 -33.75
C VAL A 370 51.15 -5.08 -35.11
N ARG A 371 51.77 -5.56 -36.20
CA ARG A 371 51.21 -5.39 -37.54
C ARG A 371 51.35 -6.62 -38.41
N VAL A 372 50.39 -6.79 -39.30
CA VAL A 372 50.42 -7.78 -40.38
C VAL A 372 50.64 -7.07 -41.69
N LEU A 373 51.69 -7.48 -42.43
CA LEU A 373 52.02 -6.97 -43.75
C LEU A 373 51.51 -7.94 -44.83
N ARG A 374 50.84 -7.40 -45.85
CA ARG A 374 50.24 -8.17 -46.96
C ARG A 374 50.39 -7.46 -48.30
N LYS A 375 50.19 -8.17 -49.40
CA LYS A 375 50.17 -7.60 -50.77
C LYS A 375 48.96 -8.08 -51.58
N SER A 376 49.12 -9.10 -52.42
CA SER A 376 48.03 -9.71 -53.21
C SER A 376 47.75 -11.14 -52.74
N THR A 377 46.69 -11.76 -53.26
CA THR A 377 46.35 -13.15 -52.94
C THR A 377 47.55 -14.08 -53.18
N TYR A 378 47.88 -14.91 -52.19
CA TYR A 378 49.03 -15.83 -52.19
C TYR A 378 50.45 -15.22 -52.11
N ASP A 379 50.60 -13.89 -52.06
CA ASP A 379 51.90 -13.30 -51.70
C ASP A 379 52.29 -13.63 -50.24
N PRO A 380 53.59 -13.65 -49.90
CA PRO A 380 54.02 -13.80 -48.52
C PRO A 380 53.38 -12.78 -47.57
N GLN A 381 53.20 -13.19 -46.32
CA GLN A 381 52.72 -12.35 -45.22
C GLN A 381 53.82 -12.22 -44.17
N TYR A 382 53.85 -11.09 -43.47
CA TYR A 382 54.79 -10.88 -42.39
C TYR A 382 54.09 -10.37 -41.15
N LEU A 383 54.50 -10.89 -39.98
CA LEU A 383 54.07 -10.41 -38.68
C LEU A 383 55.23 -9.65 -38.03
N GLU A 384 54.98 -8.41 -37.67
CA GLU A 384 55.97 -7.54 -37.05
C GLU A 384 55.46 -6.92 -35.75
N VAL A 385 56.36 -6.71 -34.80
CA VAL A 385 56.09 -6.10 -33.49
C VAL A 385 56.93 -4.85 -33.34
N TYR A 386 56.32 -3.79 -32.82
CA TYR A 386 56.99 -2.54 -32.51
C TYR A 386 57.53 -2.55 -31.09
N VAL A 387 58.80 -2.24 -30.92
CA VAL A 387 59.47 -2.22 -29.62
C VAL A 387 59.82 -0.80 -29.19
N GLN A 388 59.48 -0.42 -27.95
CA GLN A 388 59.73 0.90 -27.36
C GLN A 388 60.94 0.95 -26.44
N ARG A 389 61.51 -0.21 -26.06
CA ARG A 389 62.67 -0.30 -25.17
C ARG A 389 63.78 -1.13 -25.81
N SER A 390 65.02 -0.70 -25.63
CA SER A 390 66.21 -1.40 -26.14
C SER A 390 66.66 -2.49 -25.15
N GLY A 391 67.07 -3.65 -25.66
CA GLY A 391 67.65 -4.73 -24.87
C GLY A 391 67.12 -6.11 -25.25
N GLY A 392 67.26 -7.09 -24.35
CA GLY A 392 66.90 -8.49 -24.63
C GLY A 392 65.39 -8.72 -24.70
N VAL A 393 64.94 -9.40 -25.74
CA VAL A 393 63.55 -9.82 -25.94
C VAL A 393 63.49 -11.26 -26.45
N GLU A 394 62.38 -11.94 -26.21
CA GLU A 394 62.07 -13.26 -26.76
C GLU A 394 60.61 -13.36 -27.19
N TYR A 395 60.32 -14.25 -28.13
CA TYR A 395 58.95 -14.66 -28.43
C TYR A 395 58.85 -16.18 -28.59
N SER A 396 57.66 -16.73 -28.39
CA SER A 396 57.30 -18.12 -28.66
C SER A 396 55.99 -18.19 -29.44
N ILE A 397 55.87 -19.14 -30.38
CA ILE A 397 54.64 -19.41 -31.15
C ILE A 397 53.95 -20.67 -30.60
N TYR A 398 52.65 -20.61 -30.38
CA TYR A 398 51.78 -21.68 -29.87
C TYR A 398 50.58 -21.88 -30.80
N ASP A 399 49.92 -23.04 -30.73
CA ASP A 399 48.69 -23.36 -31.46
C ASP A 399 48.71 -22.98 -32.96
N ASN A 400 49.86 -23.19 -33.61
CA ASN A 400 50.07 -22.86 -35.02
C ASN A 400 49.39 -23.89 -35.92
N TYR A 401 48.05 -23.86 -35.93
CA TYR A 401 47.15 -24.84 -36.52
C TYR A 401 47.15 -24.78 -38.06
N GLN A 402 48.21 -25.29 -38.71
CA GLN A 402 48.24 -25.74 -40.11
C GLN A 402 49.65 -26.21 -40.51
N SER A 403 49.75 -27.18 -41.42
CA SER A 403 51.03 -27.66 -41.99
C SER A 403 51.81 -26.59 -42.76
N SER A 404 51.19 -25.43 -43.04
CA SER A 404 51.77 -24.25 -43.69
C SER A 404 51.40 -22.95 -42.96
N GLY A 405 51.33 -22.97 -41.62
CA GLY A 405 50.97 -21.82 -40.78
C GLY A 405 52.07 -20.74 -40.67
N TRP A 406 52.15 -20.04 -39.54
CA TRP A 406 53.19 -19.03 -39.31
C TRP A 406 54.57 -19.68 -39.14
N SER A 407 55.57 -19.25 -39.90
CA SER A 407 56.96 -19.69 -39.75
C SER A 407 57.75 -18.65 -38.93
N PRO A 408 58.51 -19.06 -37.88
CA PRO A 408 59.26 -18.14 -37.04
C PRO A 408 60.36 -17.39 -37.82
N VAL A 409 60.65 -16.16 -37.40
CA VAL A 409 61.73 -15.31 -37.94
C VAL A 409 62.55 -14.75 -36.78
N ASP A 410 63.87 -14.80 -36.88
CA ASP A 410 64.82 -14.37 -35.83
C ASP A 410 64.89 -12.83 -35.68
N TRP A 411 63.82 -12.20 -35.18
CA TRP A 411 63.77 -10.76 -34.84
C TRP A 411 64.44 -9.85 -35.89
N THR A 412 64.16 -10.09 -37.17
CA THR A 412 64.80 -9.30 -38.25
C THR A 412 64.22 -7.88 -38.26
N ALA A 413 65.02 -6.87 -38.57
CA ALA A 413 64.54 -5.49 -38.64
C ALA A 413 63.36 -5.38 -39.64
N GLY A 414 62.23 -4.89 -39.14
CA GLY A 414 60.97 -4.79 -39.88
C GLY A 414 60.95 -3.60 -40.83
N SER A 415 60.42 -3.81 -42.02
CA SER A 415 60.15 -2.76 -43.01
C SER A 415 58.95 -3.17 -43.85
N ILE A 416 58.18 -2.20 -44.35
CA ILE A 416 57.07 -2.45 -45.28
C ILE A 416 57.66 -2.62 -46.68
N PRO A 417 57.66 -3.83 -47.27
CA PRO A 417 58.23 -4.03 -48.60
C PRO A 417 57.43 -3.30 -49.68
N SER A 418 58.05 -3.03 -50.83
CA SER A 418 57.37 -2.35 -51.94
C SER A 418 56.10 -3.09 -52.39
N GLY A 419 54.98 -2.37 -52.43
CA GLY A 419 53.67 -2.90 -52.78
C GLY A 419 52.92 -3.61 -51.64
N TYR A 420 53.47 -3.68 -50.43
CA TYR A 420 52.76 -4.21 -49.27
C TYR A 420 51.97 -3.11 -48.55
N THR A 421 50.83 -3.49 -47.97
CA THR A 421 50.07 -2.69 -47.01
C THR A 421 50.26 -3.26 -45.60
N ALA A 422 50.17 -2.40 -44.58
CA ALA A 422 50.30 -2.76 -43.18
C ALA A 422 48.97 -2.57 -42.45
N ARG A 423 48.56 -3.58 -41.68
CA ARG A 423 47.47 -3.47 -40.73
C ARG A 423 48.04 -3.47 -39.31
N GLU A 424 47.96 -2.34 -38.62
CA GLU A 424 48.49 -2.16 -37.26
C GLU A 424 47.41 -2.40 -36.19
N PHE A 425 47.82 -2.98 -35.07
CA PHE A 425 47.02 -3.22 -33.87
C PHE A 425 47.74 -2.61 -32.67
N ASP A 426 47.02 -1.79 -31.90
CA ASP A 426 47.53 -1.21 -30.65
C ASP A 426 47.35 -2.22 -29.50
N VAL A 427 48.46 -2.76 -29.02
CA VAL A 427 48.44 -3.77 -27.94
C VAL A 427 48.46 -3.15 -26.55
N ASN A 428 48.58 -1.82 -26.41
CA ASN A 428 48.46 -1.18 -25.11
C ASN A 428 47.02 -1.14 -24.57
N LYS A 429 46.02 -1.40 -25.41
CA LYS A 429 44.61 -1.58 -25.01
C LYS A 429 44.40 -2.96 -24.37
N LEU A 430 43.40 -3.14 -23.51
CA LEU A 430 43.20 -4.38 -22.73
C LEU A 430 42.55 -5.50 -23.57
N PHE A 431 41.62 -5.14 -24.46
CA PHE A 431 40.93 -6.06 -25.35
C PHE A 431 40.40 -5.30 -26.57
N VAL A 432 40.63 -5.82 -27.77
CA VAL A 432 40.14 -5.23 -29.03
C VAL A 432 39.64 -6.37 -29.92
N VAL A 433 38.40 -6.28 -30.41
CA VAL A 433 37.80 -7.26 -31.33
C VAL A 433 37.08 -6.55 -32.48
N GLY A 434 37.42 -6.88 -33.73
CA GLY A 434 36.70 -6.44 -34.92
C GLY A 434 37.57 -6.18 -36.15
N ASP A 435 36.90 -5.96 -37.29
CA ASP A 435 37.52 -5.59 -38.56
C ASP A 435 37.15 -4.16 -38.97
N TYR A 436 38.15 -3.41 -39.42
CA TYR A 436 38.14 -2.04 -39.99
C TYR A 436 37.77 -0.83 -39.13
N ASP A 437 36.88 -0.95 -38.13
CA ASP A 437 36.59 0.11 -37.15
C ASP A 437 36.31 -0.56 -35.81
N ASP A 438 37.35 -0.80 -34.98
CA ASP A 438 37.32 -1.60 -33.74
C ASP A 438 35.92 -1.67 -33.10
N ARG A 439 35.21 -2.78 -33.32
CA ARG A 439 33.79 -2.92 -32.96
C ARG A 439 33.60 -2.98 -31.45
N PHE A 440 34.61 -3.44 -30.73
CA PHE A 440 34.61 -3.55 -29.29
C PHE A 440 36.04 -3.34 -28.75
N THR A 441 36.23 -2.28 -27.96
CA THR A 441 37.50 -1.87 -27.35
C THR A 441 37.34 -1.82 -25.84
N ILE A 442 38.32 -2.32 -25.07
CA ILE A 442 38.43 -2.04 -23.63
C ILE A 442 39.77 -1.37 -23.38
N ASN A 443 39.75 -0.14 -22.87
CA ASN A 443 40.94 0.61 -22.48
C ASN A 443 41.42 0.20 -21.08
N ARG A 444 42.68 0.49 -20.75
CA ARG A 444 43.25 0.18 -19.42
C ARG A 444 42.56 0.87 -18.24
N GLY A 445 41.81 1.95 -18.48
CA GLY A 445 40.94 2.59 -17.48
C GLY A 445 39.63 1.83 -17.20
N GLY A 446 39.40 0.69 -17.85
CA GLY A 446 38.18 -0.12 -17.76
C GLY A 446 37.02 0.41 -18.60
N ASN A 447 37.26 1.40 -19.45
CA ASN A 447 36.25 1.96 -20.34
C ASN A 447 36.07 1.07 -21.56
N VAL A 448 34.83 0.73 -21.87
CA VAL A 448 34.41 -0.10 -23.00
C VAL A 448 33.90 0.80 -24.13
N GLY A 449 34.45 0.67 -25.33
CA GLY A 449 34.03 1.36 -26.54
C GLY A 449 33.41 0.38 -27.54
N ILE A 450 32.24 0.70 -28.10
CA ILE A 450 31.61 -0.05 -29.19
C ILE A 450 31.52 0.87 -30.41
N GLY A 451 32.24 0.55 -31.49
CA GLY A 451 32.37 1.44 -32.66
C GLY A 451 33.23 2.69 -32.44
N THR A 452 33.95 2.75 -31.32
CA THR A 452 34.91 3.81 -30.99
C THR A 452 36.18 3.23 -30.36
N THR A 453 37.33 3.76 -30.77
CA THR A 453 38.64 3.34 -30.27
C THR A 453 39.10 4.10 -29.03
N SER A 454 38.39 5.17 -28.67
CA SER A 454 38.75 6.13 -27.63
C SER A 454 37.54 6.44 -26.74
N PRO A 455 36.98 5.42 -26.03
CA PRO A 455 35.80 5.61 -25.20
C PRO A 455 36.00 6.71 -24.16
N GLY A 456 35.18 7.75 -24.23
CA GLY A 456 35.19 8.87 -23.29
C GLY A 456 34.59 8.52 -21.92
N GLU A 457 33.68 7.55 -21.89
CA GLU A 457 32.94 7.11 -20.71
C GLU A 457 33.16 5.61 -20.42
N LYS A 458 32.60 5.11 -19.31
CA LYS A 458 32.71 3.68 -18.92
C LYS A 458 32.17 2.72 -19.99
N LEU A 459 31.11 3.12 -20.68
CA LEU A 459 30.59 2.48 -21.88
C LEU A 459 30.30 3.59 -22.90
N ASP A 460 31.02 3.61 -24.02
CA ASP A 460 30.87 4.59 -25.10
C ASP A 460 30.50 3.86 -26.39
N ILE A 461 29.34 4.16 -26.96
CA ILE A 461 28.81 3.49 -28.14
C ILE A 461 28.62 4.51 -29.25
N ASN A 462 29.46 4.41 -30.27
CA ASN A 462 29.35 5.21 -31.49
C ASN A 462 28.43 4.49 -32.49
N GLY A 463 27.12 4.55 -32.24
CA GLY A 463 26.09 3.87 -33.02
C GLY A 463 24.78 3.71 -32.23
N SER A 464 23.83 2.93 -32.78
CA SER A 464 22.58 2.60 -32.08
C SER A 464 22.78 1.44 -31.11
N LEU A 465 22.21 1.54 -29.90
CA LEU A 465 22.12 0.45 -28.93
C LEU A 465 20.65 0.00 -28.83
N ASP A 466 20.41 -1.30 -28.99
CA ASP A 466 19.11 -1.94 -28.75
C ASP A 466 19.21 -2.77 -27.46
N TRP A 467 18.30 -2.57 -26.51
CA TRP A 467 18.28 -3.24 -25.22
C TRP A 467 16.86 -3.67 -24.84
N THR A 468 16.72 -4.87 -24.28
CA THR A 468 15.41 -5.37 -23.81
C THR A 468 15.03 -4.77 -22.46
N GLU A 469 15.98 -4.75 -21.51
CA GLU A 469 15.81 -4.25 -20.15
C GLU A 469 17.15 -3.66 -19.66
N MET A 470 17.07 -2.69 -18.75
CA MET A 470 18.24 -2.00 -18.19
C MET A 470 18.10 -1.98 -16.66
N TYR A 471 19.03 -2.67 -15.98
CA TYR A 471 19.06 -2.81 -14.51
C TYR A 471 20.11 -1.88 -13.91
N TRP A 472 19.77 -1.24 -12.79
CA TRP A 472 20.71 -0.45 -11.98
C TRP A 472 20.62 -0.83 -10.52
N ASP A 473 21.77 -0.74 -9.84
CA ASP A 473 21.86 -0.91 -8.40
C ASP A 473 21.32 0.31 -7.66
N SER A 474 20.79 0.09 -6.46
CA SER A 474 20.24 1.15 -5.61
C SER A 474 21.31 2.21 -5.31
N GLY A 475 21.06 3.46 -5.73
CA GLY A 475 21.97 4.59 -5.52
C GLY A 475 22.78 5.00 -6.75
N GLU A 476 22.59 4.33 -7.90
CA GLU A 476 23.15 4.74 -9.19
C GLU A 476 22.06 5.31 -10.11
N ASN A 477 22.40 6.37 -10.85
CA ASN A 477 21.46 7.06 -11.74
C ASN A 477 21.59 6.55 -13.18
N ILE A 478 20.46 6.51 -13.88
CA ILE A 478 20.44 6.45 -15.35
C ILE A 478 20.68 7.86 -15.87
N LYS A 479 21.82 8.13 -16.50
CA LYS A 479 22.09 9.46 -17.09
C LYS A 479 22.14 9.37 -18.60
N MET A 480 21.09 9.82 -19.27
CA MET A 480 21.12 10.02 -20.72
C MET A 480 21.51 11.46 -21.00
N ARG A 481 22.77 11.69 -21.40
CA ARG A 481 23.32 13.02 -21.65
C ARG A 481 23.65 13.18 -23.13
N GLY A 482 22.92 14.06 -23.81
CA GLY A 482 23.37 14.60 -25.10
C GLY A 482 24.44 15.67 -24.88
N ALA A 483 25.38 15.82 -25.80
CA ALA A 483 26.35 16.91 -25.77
C ALA A 483 25.63 18.27 -25.92
N GLY A 484 25.18 18.84 -24.80
CA GLY A 484 24.69 20.22 -24.70
C GLY A 484 23.18 20.46 -24.69
N GLU A 485 22.29 19.47 -24.75
CA GLU A 485 20.87 19.78 -25.02
C GLU A 485 19.79 19.21 -24.08
N PHE A 486 20.01 18.15 -23.32
CA PHE A 486 18.95 17.60 -22.46
C PHE A 486 19.54 16.50 -21.57
N SER A 487 19.22 16.51 -20.26
CA SER A 487 19.52 15.40 -19.35
C SER A 487 18.22 14.79 -18.86
N PHE A 488 18.11 13.49 -19.05
CA PHE A 488 17.06 12.67 -18.49
C PHE A 488 17.70 11.77 -17.43
N ASP A 489 17.32 12.00 -16.17
CA ASP A 489 17.87 11.29 -15.02
C ASP A 489 16.74 10.52 -14.31
N PHE A 490 16.85 9.20 -14.24
CA PHE A 490 16.00 8.35 -13.39
C PHE A 490 16.76 8.02 -12.09
N ALA A 491 16.11 8.30 -10.96
CA ALA A 491 16.67 8.29 -9.61
C ALA A 491 17.83 9.29 -9.43
N ASP A 492 17.73 10.15 -8.40
CA ASP A 492 18.89 10.91 -7.93
C ASP A 492 19.57 10.14 -6.80
N GLY A 493 20.91 10.17 -6.73
CA GLY A 493 21.72 9.41 -5.76
C GLY A 493 21.44 9.79 -4.31
N ASP A 494 20.69 10.88 -4.11
CA ASP A 494 20.22 11.38 -2.81
C ASP A 494 19.02 10.59 -2.27
N GLY A 495 18.50 9.62 -3.03
CA GLY A 495 17.44 8.69 -2.61
C GLY A 495 16.05 9.32 -2.52
N ASN A 496 15.91 10.61 -2.84
CA ASN A 496 14.68 11.40 -2.66
C ASN A 496 13.83 11.54 -3.94
N ASP A 497 14.32 11.07 -5.10
CA ASP A 497 13.77 11.40 -6.42
C ASP A 497 13.57 10.16 -7.28
N TYR A 498 12.43 10.07 -7.98
CA TYR A 498 12.15 9.03 -8.98
C TYR A 498 12.57 9.46 -10.38
N TRP A 499 12.31 10.71 -10.76
CA TRP A 499 12.52 11.15 -12.13
C TRP A 499 12.74 12.66 -12.26
N HIS A 500 13.81 13.06 -12.93
CA HIS A 500 14.16 14.46 -13.19
C HIS A 500 14.36 14.77 -14.67
N VAL A 501 13.95 15.98 -15.06
CA VAL A 501 14.30 16.63 -16.32
C VAL A 501 15.05 17.92 -16.01
N TRP A 502 16.28 18.01 -16.49
CA TRP A 502 17.15 19.16 -16.26
C TRP A 502 17.40 19.95 -17.54
N ASP A 503 17.53 21.27 -17.40
CA ASP A 503 18.10 22.09 -18.46
C ASP A 503 19.64 21.89 -18.55
N PRO A 504 20.32 22.38 -19.60
CA PRO A 504 21.78 22.26 -19.73
C PRO A 504 22.59 22.94 -18.60
N SER A 505 21.97 23.87 -17.85
CA SER A 505 22.57 24.54 -16.69
C SER A 505 22.39 23.78 -15.37
N HIS A 506 21.71 22.62 -15.40
CA HIS A 506 21.30 21.83 -14.24
C HIS A 506 20.28 22.55 -13.34
N SER A 507 19.34 23.28 -13.94
CA SER A 507 18.13 23.77 -13.28
C SER A 507 16.94 22.85 -13.57
N ALA A 508 16.15 22.52 -12.55
CA ALA A 508 15.08 21.52 -12.68
C ALA A 508 13.91 22.09 -13.48
N ILE A 509 13.59 21.43 -14.59
CA ILE A 509 12.39 21.70 -15.37
C ILE A 509 11.22 20.94 -14.76
N LEU A 510 11.43 19.67 -14.41
CA LEU A 510 10.45 18.79 -13.81
C LEU A 510 11.14 17.80 -12.87
N ALA A 511 10.61 17.65 -11.67
CA ALA A 511 11.11 16.75 -10.65
C ALA A 511 9.97 15.93 -10.03
N VAL A 512 10.03 14.61 -10.13
CA VAL A 512 9.12 13.68 -9.45
C VAL A 512 9.85 13.06 -8.28
N ARG A 513 9.42 13.40 -7.07
CA ARG A 513 9.96 12.94 -5.80
C ARG A 513 9.55 11.50 -5.48
N ASN A 514 10.36 10.80 -4.70
CA ASN A 514 10.10 9.45 -4.21
C ASN A 514 8.86 9.33 -3.30
N ASN A 515 8.39 10.45 -2.78
CA ASN A 515 7.21 10.58 -1.94
C ASN A 515 5.93 10.88 -2.74
N GLY A 516 6.00 10.81 -4.07
CA GLY A 516 4.87 11.02 -4.98
C GLY A 516 4.54 12.48 -5.27
N ARG A 517 5.41 13.42 -4.92
CA ARG A 517 5.24 14.85 -5.24
C ARG A 517 5.90 15.21 -6.57
N VAL A 518 5.31 16.14 -7.30
CA VAL A 518 5.79 16.61 -8.60
C VAL A 518 6.09 18.10 -8.52
N GLY A 519 7.32 18.51 -8.83
CA GLY A 519 7.75 19.90 -8.96
C GLY A 519 7.96 20.27 -10.43
N ILE A 520 7.43 21.38 -10.90
CA ILE A 520 7.74 21.97 -12.22
C ILE A 520 8.48 23.29 -11.96
N GLY A 521 9.69 23.45 -12.47
CA GLY A 521 10.55 24.61 -12.19
C GLY A 521 11.15 24.65 -10.77
N THR A 522 10.87 23.64 -9.94
CA THR A 522 11.39 23.51 -8.57
C THR A 522 11.80 22.07 -8.31
N THR A 523 12.93 21.89 -7.61
CA THR A 523 13.30 20.58 -7.10
C THR A 523 12.58 20.25 -5.81
N SER A 524 12.12 21.21 -5.00
CA SER A 524 11.62 20.93 -3.63
C SER A 524 10.12 21.21 -3.52
N PRO A 525 9.25 20.37 -4.11
CA PRO A 525 7.82 20.61 -4.12
C PRO A 525 7.22 20.58 -2.70
N GLY A 526 6.63 21.71 -2.29
CA GLY A 526 5.90 21.85 -1.02
C GLY A 526 4.58 21.08 -1.00
N ASN A 527 3.96 20.91 -2.19
CA ASN A 527 2.66 20.27 -2.41
C ASN A 527 2.78 19.00 -3.28
N LYS A 528 1.67 18.26 -3.47
CA LYS A 528 1.64 17.09 -4.39
C LYS A 528 2.00 17.46 -5.83
N LEU A 529 1.55 18.62 -6.28
CA LEU A 529 2.01 19.29 -7.49
C LEU A 529 2.42 20.71 -7.08
N ASP A 530 3.66 21.09 -7.35
CA ASP A 530 4.20 22.42 -7.07
C ASP A 530 4.80 22.98 -8.37
N VAL A 531 4.34 24.16 -8.78
CA VAL A 531 4.81 24.82 -10.00
C VAL A 531 5.45 26.13 -9.60
N ALA A 532 6.77 26.21 -9.70
CA ALA A 532 7.50 27.45 -9.55
C ALA A 532 7.36 28.28 -10.84
N GLY A 533 6.23 28.98 -10.96
CA GLY A 533 5.85 29.76 -12.14
C GLY A 533 4.33 29.77 -12.33
N THR A 534 3.87 30.04 -13.56
CA THR A 534 2.45 30.04 -13.91
C THR A 534 2.06 28.70 -14.54
N GLY A 535 1.01 28.06 -14.02
CA GLY A 535 0.38 26.87 -14.63
C GLY A 535 -0.91 27.24 -15.35
N GLN A 536 -1.15 26.63 -16.51
CA GLN A 536 -2.43 26.72 -17.22
C GLN A 536 -3.16 25.39 -17.10
N PHE A 537 -4.40 25.41 -16.61
CA PHE A 537 -5.24 24.22 -16.44
C PHE A 537 -6.58 24.47 -17.15
N ASP A 538 -6.99 23.54 -18.01
CA ASP A 538 -8.26 23.62 -18.76
C ASP A 538 -9.47 23.38 -17.83
N ALA A 539 -9.30 22.49 -16.84
CA ALA A 539 -10.21 22.28 -15.73
C ALA A 539 -9.43 21.78 -14.50
N ILE A 540 -9.82 22.24 -13.32
CA ILE A 540 -9.25 21.81 -12.04
C ILE A 540 -10.37 21.13 -11.23
N ASN A 541 -10.25 19.81 -11.02
CA ASN A 541 -11.16 19.05 -10.15
C ASN A 541 -10.46 18.82 -8.80
N MET A 542 -10.88 19.53 -7.74
CA MET A 542 -10.30 19.41 -6.39
C MET A 542 -11.36 18.91 -5.39
N ASP A 543 -11.00 17.90 -4.58
CA ASP A 543 -11.81 17.42 -3.44
C ASP A 543 -11.59 18.26 -2.15
N GLY A 544 -11.12 19.51 -2.28
CA GLY A 544 -10.75 20.36 -1.14
C GLY A 544 -10.63 21.84 -1.51
N ASN A 545 -10.20 22.67 -0.55
CA ASN A 545 -10.17 24.12 -0.70
C ASN A 545 -9.06 24.59 -1.66
N ILE A 546 -9.38 25.56 -2.52
CA ILE A 546 -8.41 26.31 -3.32
C ILE A 546 -7.89 27.47 -2.46
N ASP A 547 -6.58 27.53 -2.22
CA ASP A 547 -5.91 28.66 -1.56
C ASP A 547 -5.45 29.67 -2.60
N LEU A 548 -5.90 30.91 -2.48
CA LEU A 548 -5.65 32.00 -3.44
C LEU A 548 -5.00 33.22 -2.77
N ASP A 549 -4.41 33.04 -1.58
CA ASP A 549 -3.80 34.14 -0.83
C ASP A 549 -2.77 34.89 -1.70
N GLY A 550 -3.07 36.16 -2.01
CA GLY A 550 -2.22 37.06 -2.78
C GLY A 550 -2.40 37.03 -4.31
N TYR A 551 -3.38 36.30 -4.86
CA TYR A 551 -3.67 36.27 -6.29
C TYR A 551 -5.14 36.64 -6.60
N ASP A 552 -5.35 37.48 -7.62
CA ASP A 552 -6.69 37.86 -8.09
C ASP A 552 -7.29 36.76 -8.98
N ILE A 553 -8.55 36.40 -8.74
CA ILE A 553 -9.35 35.62 -9.70
C ILE A 553 -10.00 36.61 -10.67
N VAL A 554 -9.64 36.57 -11.95
CA VAL A 554 -10.15 37.48 -12.99
C VAL A 554 -10.79 36.65 -14.12
N ASP A 555 -11.93 37.09 -14.65
CA ASP A 555 -12.71 36.45 -15.74
C ASP A 555 -13.19 35.02 -15.42
N VAL A 556 -14.04 34.85 -14.40
CA VAL A 556 -14.78 33.59 -14.15
C VAL A 556 -16.22 33.72 -14.60
N ASP A 557 -16.64 32.91 -15.58
CA ASP A 557 -18.02 32.93 -16.10
C ASP A 557 -19.02 32.28 -15.13
N ASP A 558 -18.63 31.24 -14.37
CA ASP A 558 -19.50 30.53 -13.41
C ASP A 558 -18.70 29.97 -12.20
N ILE A 559 -19.12 30.27 -10.96
CA ILE A 559 -18.62 29.63 -9.72
C ILE A 559 -19.81 29.02 -8.96
N TYR A 560 -19.79 27.71 -8.74
CA TYR A 560 -20.77 27.00 -7.88
C TYR A 560 -20.11 26.65 -6.53
N VAL A 561 -20.53 27.30 -5.44
CA VAL A 561 -20.08 27.02 -4.06
C VAL A 561 -21.21 26.31 -3.31
N ASN A 562 -20.98 25.09 -2.83
CA ASN A 562 -21.96 24.34 -2.04
C ASN A 562 -21.94 24.72 -0.54
N ASP A 563 -20.76 24.94 0.04
CA ASP A 563 -20.56 25.28 1.45
C ASP A 563 -19.35 26.21 1.64
N LEU A 564 -19.39 27.14 2.61
CA LEU A 564 -18.30 28.05 3.00
C LEU A 564 -17.95 27.81 4.48
N TYR A 565 -16.66 27.83 4.85
CA TYR A 565 -16.18 27.52 6.21
C TYR A 565 -15.05 28.47 6.66
N ASP A 566 -14.98 28.77 7.96
CA ASP A 566 -13.90 29.58 8.54
C ASP A 566 -12.65 28.73 8.82
N ARG A 567 -11.50 29.12 8.25
CA ARG A 567 -10.20 28.42 8.33
C ARG A 567 -9.67 28.30 9.78
N GLY A 568 -10.06 29.19 10.69
CA GLY A 568 -9.58 29.18 12.07
C GLY A 568 -10.37 28.26 13.01
N THR A 569 -11.66 28.06 12.73
CA THR A 569 -12.60 27.39 13.64
C THR A 569 -13.29 26.15 13.05
N GLY A 570 -13.22 25.93 11.73
CA GLY A 570 -13.83 24.79 11.05
C GLY A 570 -15.36 24.78 11.05
N SER A 571 -16.00 25.89 11.43
CA SER A 571 -17.45 26.04 11.45
C SER A 571 -17.97 26.46 10.08
N MET A 572 -19.16 25.96 9.69
CA MET A 572 -19.85 26.43 8.48
C MET A 572 -20.08 27.93 8.64
N ILE A 573 -19.57 28.73 7.71
CA ILE A 573 -19.98 30.12 7.58
C ILE A 573 -21.35 30.07 6.92
N GLU A 574 -22.39 30.20 7.73
CA GLU A 574 -23.75 30.28 7.25
C GLU A 574 -23.91 31.62 6.51
N VAL A 575 -23.88 31.58 5.17
CA VAL A 575 -24.01 32.77 4.32
C VAL A 575 -25.50 33.08 4.19
N TRP A 576 -25.97 34.07 4.93
CA TRP A 576 -27.32 34.61 4.78
C TRP A 576 -27.26 35.77 3.76
N ASP A 577 -27.58 35.43 2.51
CA ASP A 577 -27.85 36.24 1.31
C ASP A 577 -26.91 37.43 0.91
N GLU A 578 -26.47 37.35 -0.36
CA GLU A 578 -25.77 38.29 -1.27
C GLU A 578 -24.30 38.66 -1.00
N PHE A 579 -23.47 38.24 -1.96
CA PHE A 579 -22.04 38.44 -2.07
C PHE A 579 -21.76 39.82 -2.73
N ASP A 580 -21.44 40.86 -1.96
CA ASP A 580 -20.98 42.15 -2.50
C ASP A 580 -19.45 42.15 -2.68
N MET A 581 -19.00 41.87 -3.92
CA MET A 581 -17.59 41.94 -4.35
C MET A 581 -17.14 43.39 -4.51
N ASN A 582 -16.93 44.13 -3.40
CA ASN A 582 -16.34 45.47 -3.46
C ASN A 582 -15.13 45.63 -2.50
N GLY A 583 -14.11 44.80 -2.72
CA GLY A 583 -12.71 45.26 -2.81
C GLY A 583 -12.00 45.83 -1.58
N ASN A 584 -12.33 45.49 -0.32
CA ASN A 584 -11.53 45.94 0.83
C ASN A 584 -10.92 44.81 1.67
N ARG A 585 -9.59 44.87 1.73
CA ARG A 585 -8.63 44.00 2.43
C ARG A 585 -8.82 44.05 3.96
N ILE A 586 -8.93 42.88 4.60
CA ILE A 586 -8.98 42.72 6.06
C ILE A 586 -7.53 42.72 6.60
N GLU A 587 -7.15 43.71 7.40
CA GLU A 587 -5.91 43.72 8.18
C GLU A 587 -6.22 43.80 9.68
N GLY A 588 -5.55 42.95 10.48
CA GLY A 588 -5.41 43.17 11.93
C GLY A 588 -5.45 41.93 12.82
N LEU A 589 -4.45 41.05 12.72
CA LEU A 589 -4.09 40.11 13.79
C LEU A 589 -3.16 40.83 14.80
N GLY A 590 -3.46 40.73 16.10
CA GLY A 590 -2.64 41.28 17.19
C GLY A 590 -2.58 40.38 18.44
N ASP A 591 -1.44 39.69 18.56
CA ASP A 591 -0.70 39.02 19.66
C ASP A 591 -1.33 38.75 21.07
N PRO A 592 -1.25 37.53 21.66
CA PRO A 592 -1.88 37.17 22.96
C PRO A 592 -1.13 37.52 24.26
N ASN A 593 -0.03 38.28 24.29
CA ASN A 593 0.84 38.37 25.49
C ASN A 593 1.21 39.79 25.99
N SER A 594 0.23 40.59 26.42
CA SER A 594 0.51 41.67 27.39
C SER A 594 -0.64 41.84 28.36
N GLY A 595 -0.42 41.40 29.61
CA GLY A 595 -1.36 41.61 30.69
C GLY A 595 -1.51 43.09 31.03
N ASP A 596 -2.76 43.53 31.07
CA ASP A 596 -3.24 44.47 32.08
C ASP A 596 -4.73 44.21 32.35
N ASP A 597 -5.11 44.58 33.56
CA ASP A 597 -6.23 44.13 34.38
C ASP A 597 -7.67 44.23 33.83
N ALA A 598 -8.40 43.14 34.14
CA ALA A 598 -9.68 43.11 34.83
C ALA A 598 -11.01 43.34 34.06
N MET A 599 -11.74 42.21 34.04
CA MET A 599 -13.16 42.03 34.39
C MET A 599 -14.20 42.41 33.33
N ASP A 600 -14.79 41.38 32.70
CA ASP A 600 -16.06 40.78 33.17
C ASP A 600 -17.20 41.79 33.10
N ARG A 601 -17.97 41.82 32.01
CA ARG A 601 -19.20 41.02 31.85
C ARG A 601 -20.00 41.47 30.62
N ASP A 602 -20.69 40.50 30.05
CA ASP A 602 -21.81 40.59 29.09
C ASP A 602 -21.53 41.06 27.66
N TYR A 603 -21.35 40.02 26.83
CA TYR A 603 -21.83 39.90 25.46
C TYR A 603 -23.19 40.61 25.26
N ALA A 604 -23.16 41.87 24.85
CA ALA A 604 -24.31 42.57 24.30
C ALA A 604 -24.01 42.95 22.85
N ASP A 605 -24.50 42.07 21.99
CA ASP A 605 -24.54 42.14 20.52
C ASP A 605 -25.14 43.47 20.06
N ASN A 606 -24.25 44.45 19.85
CA ASN A 606 -24.58 45.80 19.43
C ASN A 606 -24.46 45.87 17.90
N ARG A 607 -25.56 45.48 17.26
CA ARG A 607 -25.80 45.51 15.82
C ARG A 607 -25.78 46.97 15.32
N TYR A 608 -24.61 47.46 14.90
CA TYR A 608 -24.50 48.69 14.11
C TYR A 608 -24.50 48.34 12.62
N VAL A 609 -25.65 48.58 12.01
CA VAL A 609 -25.97 48.42 10.59
C VAL A 609 -25.13 49.37 9.73
N ARG A 610 -24.49 48.85 8.67
CA ARG A 610 -24.37 49.56 7.38
C ARG A 610 -24.71 48.61 6.24
N SER A 611 -25.68 49.05 5.45
CA SER A 611 -26.34 48.39 4.34
C SER A 611 -25.63 48.64 3.01
N SER A 612 -25.43 47.57 2.23
CA SER A 612 -25.51 47.59 0.77
C SER A 612 -26.22 46.31 0.32
N GLY A 613 -27.37 46.44 -0.36
CA GLY A 613 -28.20 45.33 -0.85
C GLY A 613 -29.54 45.16 -0.09
N ASN A 614 -30.67 45.32 -0.79
CA ASN A 614 -32.03 45.36 -0.20
C ASN A 614 -32.56 43.96 0.18
N TYR A 615 -32.12 43.40 1.31
CA TYR A 615 -32.79 42.25 1.92
C TYR A 615 -33.69 42.69 3.07
N ALA A 616 -34.99 42.71 2.82
CA ALA A 616 -35.99 42.90 3.86
C ALA A 616 -36.14 41.62 4.70
N MET A 617 -35.34 41.48 5.75
CA MET A 617 -35.58 40.43 6.75
C MET A 617 -36.78 40.80 7.62
N THR A 618 -37.85 40.02 7.55
CA THR A 618 -39.00 40.10 8.46
C THR A 618 -38.80 39.11 9.61
N MET A 619 -38.58 39.62 10.81
CA MET A 619 -38.57 38.80 12.04
C MET A 619 -39.86 39.08 12.81
N SER A 620 -40.62 38.04 13.14
CA SER A 620 -41.85 38.15 13.91
C SER A 620 -41.96 37.11 15.01
N ALA A 621 -42.50 37.52 16.15
CA ALA A 621 -42.90 36.60 17.20
C ALA A 621 -44.31 36.07 16.90
N ASN A 622 -44.44 34.75 16.80
CA ASN A 622 -45.66 34.05 16.37
C ASN A 622 -46.45 33.49 17.57
N PHE A 623 -46.72 34.32 18.59
CA PHE A 623 -47.45 33.90 19.79
C PHE A 623 -48.85 34.54 19.82
N CYS A 624 -49.89 33.76 20.12
CA CYS A 624 -51.22 34.29 20.42
C CYS A 624 -51.19 35.08 21.72
N TYR A 625 -51.79 36.26 21.73
CA TYR A 625 -52.10 36.94 22.99
C TYR A 625 -53.29 36.26 23.64
N SER A 626 -53.22 35.97 24.94
CA SER A 626 -54.39 35.56 25.69
C SER A 626 -55.39 36.73 25.70
N PRO A 627 -56.67 36.47 25.42
CA PRO A 627 -57.64 37.55 25.37
C PRO A 627 -57.90 38.24 26.72
N ASP A 628 -57.50 37.62 27.82
CA ASP A 628 -57.63 38.17 29.18
C ASP A 628 -56.41 39.03 29.59
N ASP A 629 -55.31 38.96 28.85
CA ASP A 629 -54.04 39.62 29.20
C ASP A 629 -53.96 41.07 28.69
N ILE A 630 -54.93 41.51 27.85
CA ILE A 630 -54.93 42.84 27.23
C ILE A 630 -56.22 43.58 27.56
N SER A 631 -56.08 44.70 28.27
CA SER A 631 -57.20 45.60 28.57
C SER A 631 -57.33 46.72 27.53
N GLY A 632 -58.56 47.19 27.29
CA GLY A 632 -58.84 48.33 26.39
C GLY A 632 -59.22 47.98 24.96
N PHE A 633 -59.46 46.71 24.64
CA PHE A 633 -60.00 46.31 23.35
C PHE A 633 -61.47 46.70 23.20
N SER A 634 -61.83 47.13 21.99
CA SER A 634 -63.22 47.28 21.59
C SER A 634 -63.78 45.92 21.21
N THR A 635 -65.09 45.75 21.35
CA THR A 635 -65.77 44.48 21.04
C THR A 635 -66.70 44.63 19.85
N LEU A 636 -66.85 43.55 19.10
CA LEU A 636 -67.89 43.34 18.09
C LEU A 636 -68.67 42.10 18.52
N SER A 637 -69.99 42.15 18.43
CA SER A 637 -70.85 41.04 18.84
C SER A 637 -72.12 40.97 18.01
N GLY A 638 -72.61 39.76 17.76
CA GLY A 638 -73.79 39.47 16.97
C GLY A 638 -73.49 38.57 15.78
N ASP A 639 -74.45 38.51 14.87
CA ASP A 639 -74.45 37.72 13.64
C ASP A 639 -74.54 38.65 12.42
N ASP A 640 -73.76 38.41 11.37
CA ASP A 640 -73.67 39.25 10.17
C ASP A 640 -73.35 40.75 10.44
N TYR A 641 -72.77 41.10 11.59
CA TYR A 641 -72.36 42.47 11.90
C TYR A 641 -70.91 42.74 11.50
N GLU A 642 -70.63 44.00 11.20
CA GLU A 642 -69.30 44.49 10.85
C GLU A 642 -68.96 45.76 11.61
N VAL A 643 -67.66 46.01 11.78
CA VAL A 643 -67.16 47.28 12.29
C VAL A 643 -65.97 47.78 11.50
N ASN A 644 -65.96 49.10 11.28
CA ASN A 644 -64.82 49.82 10.74
C ASN A 644 -63.85 50.16 11.88
N TYR A 645 -62.61 49.70 11.77
CA TYR A 645 -61.54 50.05 12.69
C TYR A 645 -60.40 50.77 11.95
N ASP A 646 -60.24 52.05 12.25
CA ASP A 646 -59.10 52.85 11.81
C ASP A 646 -57.86 52.41 12.58
N ILE A 647 -56.99 51.65 11.91
CA ILE A 647 -55.72 51.23 12.48
C ILE A 647 -54.76 52.42 12.45
N PRO A 648 -53.96 52.64 13.50
CA PRO A 648 -53.26 53.91 13.65
C PRO A 648 -51.94 53.95 12.84
N PHE A 649 -51.77 53.04 11.88
CA PHE A 649 -50.67 52.93 10.91
C PHE A 649 -51.17 52.36 9.58
N ASP A 650 -50.46 52.62 8.49
CA ASP A 650 -50.77 52.08 7.16
C ASP A 650 -50.22 50.66 6.99
N VAL A 651 -51.02 49.78 6.37
CA VAL A 651 -50.59 48.46 5.88
C VAL A 651 -50.45 48.53 4.36
N LYS A 652 -49.26 48.24 3.84
CA LYS A 652 -48.99 48.26 2.40
C LYS A 652 -49.25 46.90 1.76
N ILE A 653 -50.25 46.82 0.90
CA ILE A 653 -50.66 45.59 0.19
C ILE A 653 -50.64 45.85 -1.32
N GLY A 654 -49.80 45.11 -2.05
CA GLY A 654 -49.69 45.24 -3.51
C GLY A 654 -49.34 46.67 -3.97
N GLY A 655 -48.48 47.36 -3.22
CA GLY A 655 -48.08 48.74 -3.49
C GLY A 655 -48.98 49.84 -2.90
N THR A 656 -50.18 49.52 -2.42
CA THR A 656 -51.18 50.50 -1.91
C THR A 656 -51.25 50.49 -0.38
N ASN A 657 -51.30 51.66 0.25
CA ASN A 657 -51.46 51.80 1.70
C ASN A 657 -52.94 51.75 2.11
N TYR A 658 -53.25 50.96 3.14
CA TYR A 658 -54.58 50.85 3.74
C TYR A 658 -54.49 51.20 5.23
N GLY A 659 -55.23 52.22 5.66
CA GLY A 659 -55.23 52.71 7.05
C GLY A 659 -56.44 52.24 7.89
N ARG A 660 -57.30 51.40 7.31
CA ARG A 660 -58.50 50.88 7.98
C ARG A 660 -58.73 49.41 7.63
N ILE A 661 -59.30 48.70 8.60
CA ILE A 661 -59.86 47.37 8.39
C ILE A 661 -61.36 47.34 8.69
N VAL A 662 -62.10 46.51 7.95
CA VAL A 662 -63.47 46.10 8.28
C VAL A 662 -63.39 44.70 8.85
N ILE A 663 -63.92 44.51 10.06
CA ILE A 663 -63.95 43.23 10.76
C ILE A 663 -65.40 42.74 10.76
N GLY A 664 -65.65 41.54 10.24
CA GLY A 664 -66.99 40.94 10.18
C GLY A 664 -67.13 39.74 11.11
N CYS A 665 -68.30 39.56 11.71
CA CYS A 665 -68.60 38.43 12.61
C CYS A 665 -68.38 37.07 11.95
N ASN A 666 -68.53 36.98 10.63
CA ASN A 666 -68.31 35.79 9.80
C ASN A 666 -66.82 35.40 9.62
N GLY A 667 -65.91 35.97 10.40
CA GLY A 667 -64.51 35.57 10.45
C GLY A 667 -63.64 36.05 9.30
N GLY A 668 -64.02 37.16 8.65
CA GLY A 668 -63.27 37.82 7.59
C GLY A 668 -62.79 39.23 7.96
N ILE A 669 -61.74 39.70 7.27
CA ILE A 669 -61.22 41.07 7.40
C ILE A 669 -60.96 41.67 6.01
N ILE A 670 -61.50 42.87 5.74
CA ILE A 670 -61.22 43.64 4.52
C ILE A 670 -60.29 44.81 4.86
N PHE A 671 -59.23 44.99 4.09
CA PHE A 671 -58.36 46.17 4.19
C PHE A 671 -58.89 47.24 3.24
N THR A 672 -59.34 48.38 3.75
CA THR A 672 -59.97 49.42 2.91
C THR A 672 -59.56 50.82 3.34
N ASN A 673 -59.73 51.78 2.43
CA ASN A 673 -59.71 53.21 2.77
C ASN A 673 -61.12 53.83 2.69
N SER A 674 -62.13 53.02 2.32
CA SER A 674 -63.53 53.45 2.26
C SER A 674 -64.14 53.54 3.67
N THR A 675 -65.11 54.44 3.85
CA THR A 675 -65.95 54.53 5.05
C THR A 675 -67.28 53.79 4.92
N SER A 676 -67.54 53.16 3.75
CA SER A 676 -68.77 52.40 3.50
C SER A 676 -68.70 51.03 4.17
N ALA A 677 -69.81 50.52 4.71
CA ALA A 677 -69.89 49.13 5.17
C ALA A 677 -69.67 48.17 4.00
N LEU A 678 -68.96 47.06 4.20
CA LEU A 678 -68.51 46.15 3.15
C LEU A 678 -68.86 44.71 3.53
N ASP A 679 -69.91 44.18 2.91
CA ASP A 679 -70.57 42.91 3.25
C ASP A 679 -69.64 41.65 3.20
N ILE A 680 -69.14 41.26 4.37
CA ILE A 680 -68.52 39.97 4.70
C ILE A 680 -69.65 38.97 5.01
N SER A 681 -70.34 38.57 3.96
CA SER A 681 -71.52 37.69 4.02
C SER A 681 -71.24 36.33 4.68
N TRP A 682 -72.25 35.79 5.38
CA TRP A 682 -72.32 34.43 5.91
C TRP A 682 -71.96 33.32 4.90
N SER A 683 -72.22 33.53 3.60
CA SER A 683 -71.95 32.52 2.58
C SER A 683 -70.52 32.64 2.05
N ASN A 684 -69.66 31.70 2.41
CA ASN A 684 -68.29 31.67 1.92
C ASN A 684 -68.15 31.15 0.48
N THR A 685 -67.05 31.53 -0.19
CA THR A 685 -66.74 31.14 -1.58
C THR A 685 -65.24 31.02 -1.79
N SER A 686 -64.79 30.23 -2.77
CA SER A 686 -63.37 30.12 -3.11
C SER A 686 -62.75 31.48 -3.49
N LEU A 687 -61.52 31.74 -3.03
CA LEU A 687 -60.75 32.91 -3.48
C LEU A 687 -60.10 32.65 -4.87
N PRO A 688 -60.05 33.64 -5.79
CA PRO A 688 -60.54 35.01 -5.64
C PRO A 688 -62.07 35.10 -5.76
N SER A 689 -62.71 35.76 -4.80
CA SER A 689 -64.14 36.03 -4.79
C SER A 689 -64.43 37.37 -5.47
N SER A 690 -65.49 37.42 -6.28
CA SER A 690 -65.99 38.65 -6.91
C SER A 690 -66.55 39.66 -5.92
N ARG A 691 -66.81 39.24 -4.67
CA ARG A 691 -67.48 40.04 -3.65
C ARG A 691 -66.63 41.17 -3.09
N PHE A 692 -65.31 40.99 -3.06
CA PHE A 692 -64.40 41.95 -2.44
C PHE A 692 -63.58 42.67 -3.50
N SER A 693 -63.87 43.96 -3.70
CA SER A 693 -63.06 44.83 -4.58
C SER A 693 -61.71 45.18 -3.96
N ASP A 694 -61.67 45.25 -2.62
CA ASP A 694 -60.49 45.53 -1.81
C ASP A 694 -59.82 44.24 -1.30
N PRO A 695 -58.57 44.27 -0.81
CA PRO A 695 -57.90 43.08 -0.28
C PRO A 695 -58.68 42.45 0.87
N PHE A 696 -58.87 41.13 0.79
CA PHE A 696 -59.65 40.37 1.76
C PHE A 696 -58.82 39.24 2.35
N LEU A 697 -58.76 39.22 3.67
CA LEU A 697 -58.20 38.14 4.46
C LEU A 697 -59.36 37.29 4.97
N ALA A 698 -59.28 35.99 4.69
CA ALA A 698 -60.14 34.97 5.26
C ALA A 698 -59.31 34.10 6.20
N PRO A 699 -59.14 34.49 7.48
CA PRO A 699 -58.56 33.62 8.50
C PRO A 699 -59.39 32.34 8.65
N TYR A 700 -60.72 32.49 8.78
CA TYR A 700 -61.69 31.40 8.77
C TYR A 700 -63.04 32.00 8.38
N TRP A 701 -63.32 32.09 7.08
CA TRP A 701 -64.55 32.72 6.58
C TRP A 701 -65.65 31.67 6.34
N ASP A 702 -66.72 31.78 7.12
CA ASP A 702 -67.93 30.95 7.08
C ASP A 702 -69.08 31.69 7.80
N ASP A 703 -70.25 31.06 7.92
CA ASP A 703 -71.41 31.55 8.67
C ASP A 703 -71.17 31.46 10.19
N LEU A 704 -70.57 32.51 10.76
CA LEU A 704 -70.14 32.57 12.16
C LEU A 704 -70.87 33.65 12.94
N VAL A 705 -71.21 33.32 14.18
CA VAL A 705 -71.77 34.22 15.17
C VAL A 705 -70.85 34.30 16.39
N THR A 706 -70.73 35.47 16.99
CA THR A 706 -69.82 35.66 18.14
C THR A 706 -70.28 34.85 19.36
N GLU A 707 -69.35 34.21 20.07
CA GLU A 707 -69.62 33.69 21.42
C GLU A 707 -69.77 34.90 22.38
N GLY A 708 -70.97 35.28 22.77
CA GLY A 708 -71.17 36.44 23.67
C GLY A 708 -70.73 37.77 23.03
N SER A 709 -69.77 38.48 23.63
CA SER A 709 -69.23 39.76 23.12
C SER A 709 -67.75 39.70 22.73
N HIS A 710 -67.30 38.57 22.20
CA HIS A 710 -65.88 38.18 22.20
C HIS A 710 -65.19 38.16 20.83
N ILE A 711 -65.66 38.92 19.82
CA ILE A 711 -64.68 39.48 18.85
C ILE A 711 -64.09 40.73 19.48
N ARG A 712 -62.79 40.70 19.77
CA ARG A 712 -62.08 41.80 20.43
C ARG A 712 -60.99 42.34 19.51
N TYR A 713 -60.93 43.65 19.36
CA TYR A 713 -59.94 44.28 18.50
C TYR A 713 -59.38 45.55 19.11
N GLY A 714 -58.12 45.79 18.79
CA GLY A 714 -57.39 46.97 19.24
C GLY A 714 -55.94 46.94 18.83
N THR A 715 -55.29 48.08 18.94
CA THR A 715 -53.86 48.21 18.64
C THR A 715 -53.07 48.29 19.93
N VAL A 716 -52.08 47.42 20.09
CA VAL A 716 -51.15 47.40 21.22
C VAL A 716 -49.76 47.85 20.79
N GLY A 717 -48.93 48.18 21.77
CA GLY A 717 -47.58 48.68 21.55
C GLY A 717 -47.53 50.18 21.26
N THR A 718 -46.36 50.65 20.82
CA THR A 718 -46.12 52.07 20.50
C THR A 718 -45.41 52.17 19.16
N SER A 719 -45.66 53.26 18.42
CA SER A 719 -45.02 53.48 17.12
C SER A 719 -43.49 53.50 17.28
N PRO A 720 -42.70 52.93 16.35
CA PRO A 720 -43.09 52.34 15.06
C PRO A 720 -43.33 50.81 15.08
N ASN A 721 -43.60 50.22 16.26
CA ASN A 721 -43.72 48.77 16.44
C ASN A 721 -45.09 48.39 17.02
N ARG A 722 -46.18 48.99 16.53
CA ARG A 722 -47.53 48.64 16.95
C ARG A 722 -47.99 47.34 16.29
N THR A 723 -48.87 46.62 16.98
CA THR A 723 -49.56 45.45 16.43
C THR A 723 -51.06 45.68 16.56
N CYS A 724 -51.78 45.69 15.45
CA CYS A 724 -53.23 45.60 15.47
C CYS A 724 -53.62 44.14 15.65
N ILE A 725 -54.39 43.84 16.69
CA ILE A 725 -54.85 42.50 17.04
C ILE A 725 -56.36 42.44 16.84
N VAL A 726 -56.82 41.38 16.20
CA VAL A 726 -58.24 41.01 16.12
C VAL A 726 -58.36 39.57 16.59
N ASP A 727 -58.96 39.37 17.75
CA ASP A 727 -59.20 38.07 18.35
C ASP A 727 -60.67 37.67 18.14
N PHE A 728 -60.88 36.51 17.53
CA PHE A 728 -62.20 35.95 17.24
C PHE A 728 -62.48 34.77 18.18
N GLU A 729 -63.53 34.90 18.97
CA GLU A 729 -64.20 33.79 19.64
C GLU A 729 -65.63 33.70 19.13
N CYS A 730 -65.85 32.76 18.22
CA CYS A 730 -67.10 32.59 17.49
C CYS A 730 -67.53 31.13 17.53
N HIS A 731 -68.78 30.88 17.21
CA HIS A 731 -69.27 29.56 16.86
C HIS A 731 -70.01 29.65 15.52
N THR A 732 -70.21 28.52 14.85
CA THR A 732 -71.08 28.48 13.66
C THR A 732 -72.49 28.95 14.02
N TYR A 733 -73.18 29.66 13.12
CA TYR A 733 -74.53 30.20 13.37
C TYR A 733 -75.53 29.15 13.90
N SER A 734 -75.39 27.89 13.48
CA SER A 734 -76.17 26.76 13.97
C SER A 734 -75.82 26.29 15.40
N GLY A 735 -74.89 26.95 16.10
CA GLY A 735 -74.41 26.58 17.44
C GLY A 735 -73.61 25.28 17.47
N SER A 736 -73.05 24.84 16.34
CA SER A 736 -72.62 23.44 16.18
C SER A 736 -71.21 23.17 16.70
N TYR A 737 -70.30 24.15 16.62
CA TYR A 737 -68.92 24.03 17.11
C TYR A 737 -68.26 25.42 17.21
N ASP A 738 -67.28 25.52 18.13
CA ASP A 738 -66.54 26.74 18.47
C ASP A 738 -65.32 26.92 17.55
N VAL A 739 -65.07 28.17 17.14
CA VAL A 739 -64.05 28.60 16.19
C VAL A 739 -63.28 29.76 16.82
N ARG A 740 -61.98 29.55 17.09
CA ARG A 740 -61.15 30.51 17.83
C ARG A 740 -59.83 30.77 17.13
N PHE A 741 -59.59 32.02 16.77
CA PHE A 741 -58.36 32.44 16.10
C PHE A 741 -58.05 33.92 16.33
N GLN A 742 -56.80 34.29 16.10
CA GLN A 742 -56.31 35.65 16.25
C GLN A 742 -55.55 36.09 15.01
N VAL A 743 -55.81 37.32 14.57
CA VAL A 743 -55.08 37.99 13.49
C VAL A 743 -54.22 39.09 14.10
N GLN A 744 -52.95 39.12 13.72
CA GLN A 744 -51.98 40.13 14.15
C GLN A 744 -51.40 40.83 12.92
N ILE A 745 -51.55 42.14 12.85
CA ILE A 745 -51.06 42.98 11.76
C ILE A 745 -49.97 43.89 12.33
N HIS A 746 -48.75 43.77 11.81
CA HIS A 746 -47.58 44.44 12.37
C HIS A 746 -47.21 45.72 11.61
N GLU A 747 -47.05 46.82 12.35
CA GLU A 747 -46.54 48.09 11.83
C GLU A 747 -45.12 47.94 11.30
N GLY A 748 -44.82 48.59 10.17
CA GLY A 748 -43.48 48.65 9.59
C GLY A 748 -43.09 47.45 8.71
N SER A 749 -43.41 46.21 9.12
CA SER A 749 -43.10 45.01 8.34
C SER A 749 -44.19 44.62 7.33
N ASN A 750 -45.43 45.10 7.52
CA ASN A 750 -46.64 44.62 6.82
C ASN A 750 -46.93 43.12 7.01
N LEU A 751 -46.26 42.46 7.95
CA LEU A 751 -46.55 41.06 8.23
C LEU A 751 -47.93 40.93 8.86
N ILE A 752 -48.72 40.00 8.33
CA ILE A 752 -50.02 39.62 8.86
C ILE A 752 -49.95 38.16 9.27
N ASN A 753 -50.15 37.88 10.55
CA ASN A 753 -50.17 36.53 11.12
C ASN A 753 -51.60 36.13 11.45
N VAL A 754 -51.98 34.90 11.09
CA VAL A 754 -53.21 34.24 11.50
C VAL A 754 -52.83 33.04 12.36
N LYS A 755 -53.40 32.95 13.56
CA LYS A 755 -53.14 31.88 14.53
C LYS A 755 -54.43 31.29 15.08
N TYR A 756 -54.50 29.98 15.20
CA TYR A 756 -55.64 29.26 15.79
C TYR A 756 -55.34 28.93 17.25
N ARG A 757 -56.35 28.93 18.12
CA ARG A 757 -56.16 28.78 19.58
C ARG A 757 -56.82 27.53 20.14
N ASP A 758 -56.14 26.82 21.06
CA ASP A 758 -56.70 25.74 21.87
C ASP A 758 -57.61 26.30 23.00
N PRO A 759 -58.76 25.68 23.30
CA PRO A 759 -59.44 24.65 22.51
C PRO A 759 -60.20 25.24 21.32
N MET A 760 -59.84 24.75 20.14
CA MET A 760 -60.65 24.86 18.93
C MET A 760 -61.39 23.53 18.77
N ASP A 761 -62.70 23.58 18.51
CA ASP A 761 -63.47 22.34 18.35
C ASP A 761 -62.91 21.55 17.15
N HIS A 762 -62.74 20.24 17.31
CA HIS A 762 -62.17 19.37 16.27
C HIS A 762 -62.89 19.41 14.91
N ARG A 763 -64.15 19.89 14.90
CA ARG A 763 -64.95 20.07 13.68
C ARG A 763 -64.63 21.37 12.95
N ALA A 764 -63.98 22.34 13.59
CA ALA A 764 -63.51 23.59 13.00
C ALA A 764 -62.20 23.42 12.18
N ASN A 765 -62.09 22.32 11.43
CA ASN A 765 -60.88 21.97 10.67
C ASN A 765 -60.80 22.61 9.27
N GLY A 766 -61.71 23.54 8.95
CA GLY A 766 -61.80 24.23 7.66
C GLY A 766 -62.72 23.57 6.62
N GLN A 767 -63.39 22.45 6.96
CA GLN A 767 -64.23 21.69 6.02
C GLN A 767 -65.43 22.44 5.43
N TYR A 768 -65.89 23.52 6.07
CA TYR A 768 -66.97 24.38 5.57
C TYR A 768 -66.54 25.84 5.40
N ALA A 769 -65.25 26.14 5.57
CA ALA A 769 -64.71 27.50 5.58
C ALA A 769 -63.84 27.79 4.34
N THR A 770 -63.67 29.08 4.06
CA THR A 770 -62.64 29.57 3.15
C THR A 770 -61.49 30.11 3.99
N ILE A 771 -60.26 29.65 3.71
CA ILE A 771 -59.04 30.13 4.38
C ILE A 771 -58.05 30.59 3.33
N GLY A 772 -57.51 31.79 3.49
CA GLY A 772 -56.49 32.35 2.61
C GLY A 772 -56.61 33.87 2.47
N PHE A 773 -55.92 34.41 1.47
CA PHE A 773 -55.84 35.86 1.26
C PHE A 773 -56.03 36.20 -0.23
N GLN A 774 -56.71 37.30 -0.53
CA GLN A 774 -56.75 37.87 -1.88
C GLN A 774 -56.40 39.34 -1.89
N MET A 775 -55.71 39.78 -2.96
CA MET A 775 -55.45 41.20 -3.20
C MET A 775 -56.71 41.94 -3.70
N ALA A 776 -56.60 43.25 -3.92
CA ALA A 776 -57.66 44.03 -4.56
C ALA A 776 -57.91 43.54 -6.01
N GLY A 777 -59.16 43.65 -6.49
CA GLY A 777 -59.52 43.35 -7.89
C GLY A 777 -60.70 42.38 -8.10
N GLY A 778 -61.44 42.01 -7.06
CA GLY A 778 -62.60 41.10 -7.17
C GLY A 778 -62.23 39.78 -7.85
N SER A 779 -63.00 39.34 -8.84
CA SER A 779 -62.72 38.10 -9.59
C SER A 779 -61.37 38.06 -10.30
N SER A 780 -60.75 39.22 -10.54
CA SER A 780 -59.43 39.33 -11.19
C SER A 780 -58.28 39.45 -10.19
N ALA A 781 -58.57 39.44 -8.88
CA ALA A 781 -57.57 39.54 -7.85
C ALA A 781 -56.61 38.35 -7.89
N LYS A 782 -55.34 38.61 -7.62
CA LYS A 782 -54.40 37.54 -7.27
C LYS A 782 -54.77 37.02 -5.88
N ALA A 783 -55.18 35.75 -5.81
CA ALA A 783 -55.50 35.07 -4.57
C ALA A 783 -54.43 34.04 -4.19
N TYR A 784 -54.34 33.82 -2.89
CA TYR A 784 -53.51 32.85 -2.21
C TYR A 784 -54.42 32.01 -1.30
N PRO A 785 -55.28 31.14 -1.88
CA PRO A 785 -56.14 30.27 -1.09
C PRO A 785 -55.32 29.18 -0.41
N ILE A 786 -55.58 28.93 0.87
CA ILE A 786 -55.07 27.76 1.60
C ILE A 786 -56.08 26.61 1.46
N THR A 787 -57.37 26.88 1.67
CA THR A 787 -58.43 25.89 1.45
C THR A 787 -59.79 26.56 1.15
N TYR A 788 -60.66 25.81 0.47
CA TYR A 788 -62.08 26.09 0.34
C TYR A 788 -62.85 24.80 0.63
N ASN A 789 -63.64 24.78 1.71
CA ASN A 789 -64.39 23.61 2.17
C ASN A 789 -63.53 22.33 2.29
N GLY A 790 -62.31 22.48 2.82
CA GLY A 790 -61.32 21.40 2.90
C GLY A 790 -60.61 21.38 4.24
N LYS A 791 -60.32 20.17 4.74
CA LYS A 791 -59.66 19.96 6.03
C LYS A 791 -58.18 20.34 5.96
N VAL A 792 -57.80 21.43 6.60
CA VAL A 792 -56.40 21.92 6.62
C VAL A 792 -55.89 22.23 8.03
N LEU A 793 -56.78 22.38 9.02
CA LEU A 793 -56.40 22.60 10.41
C LEU A 793 -56.46 21.27 11.18
N ASP A 794 -55.44 21.00 12.00
CA ASP A 794 -55.31 19.80 12.83
C ASP A 794 -55.82 20.11 14.25
N ASP A 795 -56.67 19.24 14.81
CA ASP A 795 -57.31 19.43 16.12
C ASP A 795 -56.48 18.88 17.30
N ASN A 796 -55.32 18.28 17.02
CA ASN A 796 -54.51 17.54 18.00
C ASN A 796 -53.10 18.14 18.25
N ARG A 797 -52.85 19.42 17.97
CA ARG A 797 -51.53 20.06 18.16
C ARG A 797 -51.59 21.42 18.88
N ASP A 798 -50.42 21.84 19.38
CA ASP A 798 -50.25 23.02 20.24
C ASP A 798 -50.63 24.36 19.57
N ASP A 799 -50.90 25.38 20.39
CA ASP A 799 -51.39 26.74 20.07
C ASP A 799 -50.53 27.55 19.08
N SER A 800 -49.55 26.93 18.44
CA SER A 800 -48.61 27.53 17.50
C SER A 800 -49.04 27.40 16.03
N GLU A 801 -50.07 26.59 15.72
CA GLU A 801 -50.55 26.40 14.35
C GLU A 801 -51.19 27.67 13.76
N GLY A 802 -50.77 27.99 12.54
CA GLY A 802 -51.26 29.15 11.81
C GLY A 802 -50.41 29.47 10.60
N TRP A 803 -50.69 30.59 9.96
CA TRP A 803 -50.07 30.98 8.70
C TRP A 803 -49.88 32.49 8.65
N SER A 804 -48.92 32.91 7.82
CA SER A 804 -48.51 34.30 7.73
C SER A 804 -48.46 34.73 6.27
N ILE A 805 -48.73 36.01 6.03
CA ILE A 805 -48.51 36.65 4.74
C ILE A 805 -47.71 37.94 4.94
N CYS A 806 -46.76 38.15 4.03
CA CYS A 806 -46.04 39.41 3.91
C CYS A 806 -46.33 39.94 2.50
N PRO A 807 -47.38 40.77 2.31
CA PRO A 807 -47.83 41.21 0.99
C PRO A 807 -46.89 42.22 0.29
N VAL A 808 -45.60 42.24 0.65
CA VAL A 808 -44.62 43.23 0.21
C VAL A 808 -44.01 42.83 -1.15
N ARG A 809 -44.47 43.53 -2.19
CA ARG A 809 -43.58 44.20 -3.15
C ARG A 809 -43.99 45.66 -3.22
#